data_AF-H2AP48-F1
#
_entry.id   AF-H2AP48-F1
#
_cell.length_a   1.000
_cell.length_b   1.000
_cell.length_c   1.000
_cell.angle_alpha   90.00
_cell.angle_beta   90.00
_cell.angle_gamma   90.00
#
_symmetry.space_group_name_H-M   'P 1'
#
loop_
_entity.id
_entity.type
_entity.pdbx_description
1 polymer ?
#
loop_
_entity_poly.entity_id
_entity_poly.type
_entity_poly.pdbx_seq_one_letter_code
_entity_poly.pdbx_strand_id
1 'polypeptide(L)'
;MVQSNEVKRLLKKAPSFVKDTPLDRFFERLDGEFFSKITHFQKLDNYNVTLYEYLGLEDNKQFVIKLCSYIDELHKLVLKNQDIIREKSSDLLPISLHDLQYVDGLLNLIIVHGFDANIQDTIRIPLEGKNLANFKNTDRKYVIPPNHERNTQTLSMVTCLFYDQLVQSKKINSSDYFRSILLKGSMYTNTYIGLLALFIESHSDTDRERLEKLESIQETYTLFSIYTLLTQTITLKEAKDYILEKLTTLTIRRESDGLLSLVDFILGVREDEQVDPEKINRVHQIIMSRPSSIPNQVYLSKLFNQIYDCLTYVNRPLLINVLNGMVTAFFLRNKKIVKDFLFRRIYETLFNVPLKNHSCKSLNDNINILISLSKNSSIEVICELVAGLDEQQFCLNLWIYSLFLKKEQKIDPLYANKLKKDNGTPYFEVVLSLLKTFIVLTEKYDILKYLSSNLLNYDHEEWEYRIELETQLPYIAIKEGSDIDVRFEENQANKLAQISGMFKDIDISVNLFVNLLHLLNKEDTVRTMFLFLLRRWTDSRLEKETPTVKNVTTSNNIFLIIDLKLLESLNKEFKSDIIKRPSDILGLLHELIPFVTQKDGDGQLQSDDEDSDDEDADVDATEDIVPVHFLIDLLNAVLEGCSDKDLLQEKKVLTSISGRLLNHSTEFESFKEVGQKIDKILRNEDSFHSDKVDNHAESINQDILDKALVDLSDPLAPIKASGLRELRTLVEKKSSVISLDRVVILHLEYLKHPDPYIYLNSIKGLTALCEINGKTVLSKLIEVYGDTKKNKLDTILRVGEVFISYIQIENELFQGTNANLIIDACIEKIRQKGKLDNRLRMSAMSILGVCLQVNAKGIESRITEMLDCVFGILQLETSTSSGSSSSSSSGDRDDSFIMRRSAIHLIHDLMYNSGLSLLPKEYNKEKLDNLLAYAREKESDYLVCEQIDEVLEILQDLEIREMEEMD
;
A
#
# COMPACT_ATOMS: atom_id res chain seq x y z
N MET A 1 20.69 -23.16 -5.95
CA MET A 1 20.87 -24.59 -6.27
C MET A 1 22.06 -25.26 -5.57
N VAL A 2 23.25 -24.63 -5.47
CA VAL A 2 24.43 -25.23 -4.81
C VAL A 2 24.16 -25.59 -3.33
N GLN A 3 23.45 -24.72 -2.60
CA GLN A 3 23.13 -24.93 -1.19
C GLN A 3 22.19 -26.14 -0.92
N SER A 4 21.22 -26.48 -1.78
CA SER A 4 20.27 -27.59 -1.51
C SER A 4 20.94 -28.97 -1.68
N ASN A 5 21.78 -29.11 -2.71
CA ASN A 5 22.56 -30.34 -2.93
C ASN A 5 23.76 -30.46 -1.98
N GLU A 6 24.37 -29.35 -1.56
CA GLU A 6 25.34 -29.35 -0.46
C GLU A 6 24.71 -29.75 0.86
N VAL A 7 23.53 -29.21 1.22
CA VAL A 7 22.81 -29.58 2.45
C VAL A 7 22.45 -31.06 2.45
N LYS A 8 21.92 -31.61 1.35
CA LYS A 8 21.66 -33.06 1.24
C LYS A 8 22.94 -33.91 1.33
N ARG A 9 24.08 -33.44 0.83
CA ARG A 9 25.39 -34.10 0.99
C ARG A 9 25.93 -33.97 2.41
N LEU A 10 25.72 -32.84 3.07
CA LEU A 10 26.12 -32.57 4.45
C LEU A 10 25.30 -33.38 5.46
N LEU A 11 23.99 -33.52 5.25
CA LEU A 11 23.09 -34.36 6.05
C LEU A 11 23.47 -35.85 5.99
N LYS A 12 23.95 -36.33 4.83
CA LYS A 12 24.37 -37.73 4.63
C LYS A 12 25.81 -38.01 5.05
N LYS A 13 26.60 -36.98 5.39
CA LYS A 13 28.00 -37.15 5.79
C LYS A 13 28.03 -37.37 7.30
N ALA A 14 28.49 -38.55 7.74
CA ALA A 14 28.69 -38.82 9.15
C ALA A 14 29.59 -37.73 9.78
N PRO A 15 29.34 -37.31 11.03
CA PRO A 15 30.09 -36.25 11.67
C PRO A 15 31.59 -36.60 11.69
N SER A 16 32.44 -35.68 11.22
CA SER A 16 33.89 -35.87 11.17
C SER A 16 34.57 -35.88 12.55
N PHE A 17 33.83 -35.58 13.62
CA PHE A 17 34.31 -35.60 15.00
C PHE A 17 33.13 -35.83 15.96
N VAL A 18 33.09 -36.97 16.66
CA VAL A 18 32.13 -37.26 17.73
C VAL A 18 32.77 -36.86 19.05
N LYS A 19 32.17 -35.94 19.80
CA LYS A 19 32.73 -35.44 21.08
C LYS A 19 32.36 -36.33 22.28
N ASP A 20 31.69 -37.45 22.04
CA ASP A 20 31.17 -38.39 23.06
C ASP A 20 30.32 -37.67 24.12
N THR A 21 29.48 -36.74 23.68
CA THR A 21 28.57 -36.01 24.57
C THR A 21 27.37 -36.89 24.95
N PRO A 22 26.66 -36.58 26.05
CA PRO A 22 25.42 -37.28 26.41
C PRO A 22 24.38 -37.30 25.29
N LEU A 23 24.36 -36.28 24.42
CA LEU A 23 23.49 -36.20 23.25
C LEU A 23 23.96 -37.13 22.11
N ASP A 24 25.28 -37.22 21.87
CA ASP A 24 25.85 -38.14 20.87
C ASP A 24 25.55 -39.60 21.24
N ARG A 25 25.75 -39.98 22.52
CA ARG A 25 25.43 -41.32 23.03
C ARG A 25 23.96 -41.67 22.91
N PHE A 26 23.08 -40.67 23.07
CA PHE A 26 21.65 -40.85 22.87
C PHE A 26 21.34 -41.21 21.41
N PHE A 27 21.89 -40.48 20.44
CA PHE A 27 21.67 -40.74 19.01
C PHE A 27 22.30 -42.07 18.56
N GLU A 28 23.48 -42.44 19.05
CA GLU A 28 24.08 -43.75 18.79
C GLU A 28 23.20 -44.90 19.31
N ARG A 29 22.67 -44.77 20.54
CA ARG A 29 21.74 -45.76 21.10
C ARG A 29 20.44 -45.81 20.32
N LEU A 30 19.90 -44.65 19.93
CA LEU A 30 18.67 -44.55 19.17
C LEU A 30 18.81 -45.20 17.78
N ASP A 31 19.93 -44.99 17.10
CA ASP A 31 20.18 -45.62 15.81
C ASP A 31 20.38 -47.14 15.95
N GLY A 32 21.22 -47.57 16.89
CA GLY A 32 21.54 -48.98 17.12
C GLY A 32 20.36 -49.82 17.64
N GLU A 33 19.55 -49.29 18.57
CA GLU A 33 18.46 -50.05 19.18
C GLU A 33 17.13 -49.96 18.41
N PHE A 34 16.93 -48.89 17.63
CA PHE A 34 15.63 -48.53 17.07
C PHE A 34 15.66 -48.30 15.54
N PHE A 35 16.35 -47.27 15.02
CA PHE A 35 16.27 -46.95 13.57
C PHE A 35 16.91 -48.00 12.66
N SER A 36 18.02 -48.61 13.05
CA SER A 36 18.66 -49.69 12.28
C SER A 36 17.74 -50.91 12.13
N LYS A 37 16.97 -51.24 13.17
CA LYS A 37 15.95 -52.31 13.14
C LYS A 37 14.78 -51.96 12.23
N ILE A 38 14.28 -50.73 12.28
CA ILE A 38 13.21 -50.23 11.39
C ILE A 38 13.68 -50.25 9.93
N THR A 39 14.92 -49.85 9.68
CA THR A 39 15.52 -49.88 8.33
C THR A 39 15.71 -51.32 7.83
N HIS A 40 15.98 -52.27 8.72
CA HIS A 40 16.03 -53.68 8.36
C HIS A 40 14.63 -54.23 8.03
N PHE A 41 13.61 -53.84 8.80
CA PHE A 41 12.22 -54.21 8.56
C PHE A 41 11.73 -53.80 7.16
N GLN A 42 12.13 -52.62 6.68
CA GLN A 42 11.81 -52.16 5.32
C GLN A 42 12.33 -53.10 4.22
N LYS A 43 13.43 -53.84 4.47
CA LYS A 43 14.09 -54.72 3.50
C LYS A 43 13.62 -56.18 3.56
N LEU A 44 12.68 -56.50 4.45
CA LEU A 44 12.15 -57.86 4.58
C LEU A 44 11.08 -58.14 3.52
N ASP A 45 11.11 -59.30 2.87
CA ASP A 45 10.11 -59.67 1.85
C ASP A 45 8.78 -60.17 2.44
N ASN A 46 8.69 -60.33 3.77
CA ASN A 46 7.52 -60.91 4.42
C ASN A 46 6.49 -59.84 4.84
N TYR A 47 5.36 -59.77 4.14
CA TYR A 47 4.33 -58.74 4.31
C TYR A 47 3.35 -58.98 5.47
N ASN A 48 3.45 -60.12 6.18
CA ASN A 48 2.47 -60.52 7.19
C ASN A 48 2.84 -60.14 8.63
N VAL A 49 4.01 -59.56 8.88
CA VAL A 49 4.46 -59.18 10.23
C VAL A 49 4.36 -57.66 10.39
N THR A 50 3.68 -57.21 11.45
CA THR A 50 3.54 -55.78 11.75
C THR A 50 4.83 -55.18 12.30
N LEU A 51 5.00 -53.85 12.20
CA LEU A 51 6.15 -53.16 12.76
C LEU A 51 6.30 -53.39 14.28
N TYR A 52 5.17 -53.48 14.99
CA TYR A 52 5.14 -53.65 16.45
C TYR A 52 5.65 -55.04 16.85
N GLU A 53 5.13 -56.09 16.20
CA GLU A 53 5.54 -57.48 16.44
C GLU A 53 7.03 -57.69 16.12
N TYR A 54 7.53 -57.10 15.04
CA TYR A 54 8.95 -57.18 14.67
C TYR A 54 9.87 -56.53 15.70
N LEU A 55 9.42 -55.47 16.36
CA LEU A 55 10.15 -54.79 17.44
C LEU A 55 9.95 -55.45 18.82
N GLY A 56 9.17 -56.53 18.91
CA GLY A 56 8.86 -57.24 20.15
C GLY A 56 7.90 -56.48 21.07
N LEU A 57 6.99 -55.69 20.49
CA LEU A 57 6.00 -54.89 21.20
C LEU A 57 4.60 -55.47 20.97
N GLU A 58 3.77 -55.47 22.01
CA GLU A 58 2.46 -56.14 21.98
C GLU A 58 1.41 -55.34 21.21
N ASP A 59 1.45 -54.01 21.28
CA ASP A 59 0.45 -53.13 20.67
C ASP A 59 1.01 -51.74 20.30
N ASN A 60 0.17 -50.94 19.62
CA ASN A 60 0.47 -49.54 19.29
C ASN A 60 0.77 -48.70 20.54
N LYS A 61 0.07 -48.95 21.67
CA LYS A 61 0.24 -48.18 22.91
C LYS A 61 1.67 -48.30 23.45
N GLN A 62 2.21 -49.52 23.55
CA GLN A 62 3.59 -49.74 23.99
C GLN A 62 4.61 -49.11 23.03
N PHE A 63 4.36 -49.18 21.72
CA PHE A 63 5.21 -48.53 20.72
C PHE A 63 5.25 -47.01 20.89
N VAL A 64 4.09 -46.38 21.06
CA VAL A 64 3.97 -44.95 21.28
C VAL A 64 4.59 -44.50 22.61
N ILE A 65 4.41 -45.26 23.70
CA ILE A 65 5.06 -44.98 24.99
C ILE A 65 6.59 -44.95 24.83
N LYS A 66 7.15 -45.92 24.10
CA LYS A 66 8.59 -45.98 23.83
C LYS A 66 9.07 -44.77 23.04
N LEU A 67 8.35 -44.37 21.99
CA LEU A 67 8.65 -43.15 21.22
C LEU A 67 8.60 -41.88 22.09
N CYS A 68 7.56 -41.73 22.91
CA CYS A 68 7.41 -40.60 23.84
C CYS A 68 8.57 -40.54 24.84
N SER A 69 9.05 -41.68 25.34
CA SER A 69 10.19 -41.72 26.25
C SER A 69 11.49 -41.22 25.61
N TYR A 70 11.72 -41.54 24.34
CA TYR A 70 12.88 -41.03 23.60
C TYR A 70 12.78 -39.52 23.37
N ILE A 71 11.60 -38.97 23.08
CA ILE A 71 11.39 -37.53 22.91
C ILE A 71 11.59 -36.76 24.22
N ASP A 72 11.06 -37.28 25.34
CA ASP A 72 11.24 -36.63 26.66
C ASP A 72 12.71 -36.64 27.11
N GLU A 73 13.43 -37.73 26.86
CA GLU A 73 14.88 -37.79 27.10
C GLU A 73 15.65 -36.83 26.19
N LEU A 74 15.33 -36.80 24.89
CA LEU A 74 15.92 -35.88 23.93
C LEU A 74 15.72 -34.42 24.35
N HIS A 75 14.50 -34.03 24.71
CA HIS A 75 14.20 -32.65 25.12
C HIS A 75 15.04 -32.23 26.33
N LYS A 76 15.16 -33.09 27.36
CA LYS A 76 15.99 -32.84 28.54
C LYS A 76 17.48 -32.72 28.19
N LEU A 77 17.98 -33.53 27.27
CA LEU A 77 19.37 -33.48 26.82
C LEU A 77 19.68 -32.24 25.99
N VAL A 78 18.75 -31.83 25.11
CA VAL A 78 18.89 -30.61 24.29
C VAL A 78 18.91 -29.35 25.15
N LEU A 79 18.04 -29.26 26.16
CA LEU A 79 18.05 -28.15 27.11
C LEU A 79 19.39 -28.03 27.85
N LYS A 80 19.89 -29.16 28.38
CA LYS A 80 21.21 -29.18 29.04
C LYS A 80 22.35 -28.79 28.09
N ASN A 81 22.33 -29.26 26.86
CA ASN A 81 23.36 -28.92 25.88
C ASN A 81 23.30 -27.43 25.49
N GLN A 82 22.09 -26.88 25.41
CA GLN A 82 21.88 -25.48 25.11
C GLN A 82 22.39 -24.56 26.23
N ASP A 83 22.19 -24.93 27.50
CA ASP A 83 22.75 -24.21 28.64
C ASP A 83 24.29 -24.20 28.58
N ILE A 84 24.90 -25.35 28.28
CA ILE A 84 26.37 -25.48 28.12
C ILE A 84 26.91 -24.63 26.96
N ILE A 85 26.20 -24.56 25.84
CA ILE A 85 26.58 -23.75 24.66
C ILE A 85 26.52 -22.25 24.98
N ARG A 86 25.51 -21.82 25.75
CA ARG A 86 25.35 -20.43 26.18
C ARG A 86 26.42 -20.01 27.17
N GLU A 87 26.73 -20.85 28.17
CA GLU A 87 27.83 -20.60 29.10
C GLU A 87 29.17 -20.43 28.39
N LYS A 88 29.36 -21.11 27.25
CA LYS A 88 30.57 -21.05 26.43
C LYS A 88 30.57 -19.93 25.37
N SER A 89 29.50 -19.13 25.26
CA SER A 89 29.36 -18.06 24.25
C SER A 89 29.67 -18.52 22.82
N SER A 90 29.33 -19.77 22.48
CA SER A 90 29.60 -20.34 21.15
C SER A 90 28.34 -20.33 20.28
N ASP A 91 28.46 -19.93 19.01
CA ASP A 91 27.36 -19.94 18.01
C ASP A 91 27.03 -21.35 17.47
N LEU A 92 27.24 -22.40 18.26
CA LEU A 92 26.98 -23.78 17.85
C LEU A 92 25.49 -24.12 18.01
N LEU A 93 24.95 -24.89 17.06
CA LEU A 93 23.59 -25.42 17.17
C LEU A 93 23.51 -26.47 18.29
N PRO A 94 22.42 -26.50 19.10
CA PRO A 94 22.24 -27.50 20.15
C PRO A 94 22.12 -28.94 19.66
N ILE A 95 21.73 -29.13 18.40
CA ILE A 95 21.63 -30.43 17.72
C ILE A 95 22.44 -30.33 16.42
N SER A 96 23.22 -31.37 16.11
CA SER A 96 23.98 -31.40 14.86
C SER A 96 23.05 -31.53 13.65
N LEU A 97 23.47 -31.01 12.49
CA LEU A 97 22.69 -31.14 11.26
C LEU A 97 22.48 -32.61 10.86
N HIS A 98 23.45 -33.49 11.14
CA HIS A 98 23.32 -34.92 10.89
C HIS A 98 22.22 -35.55 11.76
N ASP A 99 22.16 -35.20 13.05
CA ASP A 99 21.27 -35.87 13.99
C ASP A 99 19.81 -35.39 13.89
N LEU A 100 19.60 -34.22 13.27
CA LEU A 100 18.29 -33.70 12.89
C LEU A 100 17.46 -34.71 12.07
N GLN A 101 18.10 -35.60 11.28
CA GLN A 101 17.39 -36.65 10.54
C GLN A 101 16.72 -37.69 11.46
N TYR A 102 17.34 -38.01 12.60
CA TYR A 102 16.78 -38.94 13.58
C TYR A 102 15.64 -38.29 14.36
N VAL A 103 15.77 -37.00 14.66
CA VAL A 103 14.70 -36.20 15.26
C VAL A 103 13.48 -36.19 14.33
N ASP A 104 13.67 -35.85 13.05
CA ASP A 104 12.60 -35.86 12.05
C ASP A 104 11.97 -37.26 11.89
N GLY A 105 12.80 -38.31 11.87
CA GLY A 105 12.33 -39.69 11.86
C GLY A 105 11.44 -40.05 13.05
N LEU A 106 11.82 -39.63 14.27
CA LEU A 106 11.03 -39.87 15.49
C LEU A 106 9.70 -39.11 15.46
N LEU A 107 9.72 -37.83 15.09
CA LEU A 107 8.51 -37.02 15.01
C LEU A 107 7.53 -37.59 13.98
N ASN A 108 8.01 -38.01 12.81
CA ASN A 108 7.16 -38.62 11.78
C ASN A 108 6.55 -39.96 12.25
N LEU A 109 7.31 -40.80 12.98
CA LEU A 109 6.74 -42.02 13.56
C LEU A 109 5.66 -41.72 14.61
N ILE A 110 5.83 -40.67 15.41
CA ILE A 110 4.82 -40.22 16.38
C ILE A 110 3.59 -39.64 15.68
N ILE A 111 3.76 -38.89 14.60
CA ILE A 111 2.63 -38.38 13.80
C ILE A 111 1.78 -39.53 13.31
N VAL A 112 2.40 -40.56 12.72
CA VAL A 112 1.67 -41.67 12.11
C VAL A 112 1.07 -42.62 13.15
N HIS A 113 1.87 -43.04 14.15
CA HIS A 113 1.44 -44.09 15.08
C HIS A 113 0.85 -43.53 16.38
N GLY A 114 1.20 -42.31 16.77
CA GLY A 114 0.69 -41.65 17.97
C GLY A 114 -0.61 -40.90 17.72
N PHE A 115 -0.64 -40.03 16.71
CA PHE A 115 -1.81 -39.21 16.37
C PHE A 115 -2.71 -39.91 15.36
N ASP A 116 -2.22 -40.09 14.14
CA ASP A 116 -3.00 -40.56 12.99
C ASP A 116 -3.67 -41.94 13.22
N ALA A 117 -3.01 -42.87 13.92
CA ALA A 117 -3.57 -44.19 14.26
C ALA A 117 -4.66 -44.15 15.34
N ASN A 118 -4.76 -43.05 16.09
CA ASN A 118 -5.67 -42.92 17.24
C ASN A 118 -6.71 -41.80 17.05
N ILE A 119 -6.72 -41.12 15.90
CA ILE A 119 -7.72 -40.12 15.51
C ILE A 119 -8.68 -40.76 14.48
N GLN A 120 -9.92 -40.27 14.42
CA GLN A 120 -10.87 -40.70 13.39
C GLN A 120 -10.45 -40.19 12.00
N ASP A 121 -10.58 -41.03 10.97
CA ASP A 121 -10.16 -40.69 9.59
C ASP A 121 -10.78 -39.38 9.07
N THR A 122 -11.99 -39.02 9.53
CA THR A 122 -12.70 -37.80 9.15
C THR A 122 -12.10 -36.49 9.68
N ILE A 123 -11.17 -36.57 10.63
CA ILE A 123 -10.49 -35.42 11.27
C ILE A 123 -8.99 -35.38 10.90
N ARG A 124 -8.49 -36.40 10.21
CA ARG A 124 -7.08 -36.61 9.92
C ARG A 124 -6.62 -35.80 8.71
N ILE A 125 -5.37 -35.29 8.73
CA ILE A 125 -4.69 -34.83 7.50
C ILE A 125 -4.15 -36.07 6.76
N PRO A 126 -4.52 -36.30 5.48
CA PRO A 126 -4.04 -37.45 4.70
C PRO A 126 -2.51 -37.60 4.71
N LEU A 127 -2.02 -38.84 4.83
CA LEU A 127 -0.58 -39.17 4.80
C LEU A 127 0.11 -38.71 3.50
N GLU A 128 -0.61 -38.77 2.39
CA GLU A 128 -0.11 -38.46 1.06
C GLU A 128 0.26 -36.96 0.93
N GLY A 129 -0.56 -36.08 1.52
CA GLY A 129 -0.28 -34.63 1.61
C GLY A 129 0.90 -34.29 2.54
N LYS A 130 1.31 -35.19 3.44
CA LYS A 130 2.48 -35.01 4.33
C LYS A 130 3.80 -35.44 3.66
N ASN A 131 3.77 -36.19 2.54
CA ASN A 131 4.96 -36.74 1.86
C ASN A 131 4.98 -36.40 0.35
N LEU A 132 4.97 -35.10 0.03
CA LEU A 132 4.90 -34.55 -1.34
C LEU A 132 5.91 -35.14 -2.34
N ALA A 133 7.11 -35.51 -1.88
CA ALA A 133 8.19 -35.96 -2.77
C ALA A 133 8.14 -37.46 -3.13
N ASN A 134 7.42 -38.28 -2.35
CA ASN A 134 7.41 -39.74 -2.48
C ASN A 134 6.01 -40.34 -2.22
N PHE A 135 4.93 -39.60 -2.46
CA PHE A 135 3.57 -40.03 -2.11
C PHE A 135 3.15 -41.36 -2.77
N LYS A 136 3.73 -41.72 -3.93
CA LYS A 136 3.49 -43.01 -4.61
C LYS A 136 4.30 -44.19 -4.04
N ASN A 137 5.27 -43.96 -3.15
CA ASN A 137 6.07 -45.01 -2.50
C ASN A 137 5.59 -45.21 -1.05
N THR A 138 4.83 -46.28 -0.80
CA THR A 138 4.36 -46.65 0.55
C THR A 138 5.51 -47.22 1.39
N ASP A 139 6.16 -46.35 2.18
CA ASP A 139 7.16 -46.77 3.14
C ASP A 139 6.50 -47.54 4.31
N ARG A 140 6.87 -48.82 4.47
CA ARG A 140 6.25 -49.75 5.43
C ARG A 140 6.28 -49.28 6.88
N LYS A 141 7.23 -48.42 7.26
CA LYS A 141 7.30 -47.88 8.63
C LYS A 141 6.18 -46.91 8.97
N TYR A 142 5.44 -46.40 7.98
CA TYR A 142 4.31 -45.48 8.15
C TYR A 142 2.95 -46.15 7.89
N VAL A 143 2.90 -47.48 7.78
CA VAL A 143 1.65 -48.22 7.60
C VAL A 143 1.07 -48.56 8.98
N ILE A 144 -0.18 -48.18 9.20
CA ILE A 144 -0.94 -48.55 10.41
C ILE A 144 -1.52 -49.95 10.18
N PRO A 145 -1.36 -50.90 11.12
CA PRO A 145 -1.91 -52.25 10.94
C PRO A 145 -3.44 -52.24 10.81
N PRO A 146 -4.02 -53.05 9.90
CA PRO A 146 -5.47 -53.08 9.67
C PRO A 146 -6.29 -53.57 10.88
N ASN A 147 -5.66 -54.32 11.79
CA ASN A 147 -6.28 -54.81 13.02
C ASN A 147 -6.18 -53.82 14.21
N HIS A 148 -5.63 -52.62 13.99
CA HIS A 148 -5.46 -51.63 15.05
C HIS A 148 -6.79 -50.92 15.37
N GLU A 149 -7.17 -50.90 16.65
CA GLU A 149 -8.33 -50.14 17.14
C GLU A 149 -7.89 -48.81 17.76
N ARG A 150 -8.67 -47.77 17.50
CA ARG A 150 -8.42 -46.40 18.00
C ARG A 150 -8.41 -46.38 19.53
N ASN A 151 -7.38 -45.77 20.11
CA ASN A 151 -7.22 -45.67 21.56
C ASN A 151 -7.12 -44.21 22.05
N THR A 152 -8.21 -43.71 22.65
CA THR A 152 -8.29 -42.34 23.20
C THR A 152 -7.29 -42.09 24.33
N GLN A 153 -6.90 -43.11 25.11
CA GLN A 153 -5.87 -42.95 26.16
C GLN A 153 -4.49 -42.72 25.55
N THR A 154 -4.15 -43.44 24.48
CA THR A 154 -2.90 -43.24 23.74
C THR A 154 -2.87 -41.83 23.13
N LEU A 155 -3.96 -41.40 22.51
CA LEU A 155 -4.09 -40.04 21.96
C LEU A 155 -3.92 -38.97 23.03
N SER A 156 -4.61 -39.10 24.17
CA SER A 156 -4.52 -38.16 25.29
C SER A 156 -3.09 -38.06 25.85
N MET A 157 -2.39 -39.19 26.01
CA MET A 157 -1.01 -39.21 26.50
C MET A 157 -0.05 -38.47 25.57
N VAL A 158 -0.08 -38.76 24.27
CA VAL A 158 0.80 -38.10 23.28
C VAL A 158 0.48 -36.61 23.20
N THR A 159 -0.81 -36.28 23.14
CA THR A 159 -1.27 -34.91 23.03
C THR A 159 -0.88 -34.08 24.27
N CYS A 160 -1.01 -34.63 25.48
CA CYS A 160 -0.59 -33.96 26.71
C CYS A 160 0.92 -33.73 26.76
N LEU A 161 1.73 -34.72 26.34
CA LEU A 161 3.19 -34.58 26.31
C LEU A 161 3.63 -33.42 25.41
N PHE A 162 3.12 -33.36 24.18
CA PHE A 162 3.49 -32.28 23.26
C PHE A 162 2.85 -30.94 23.64
N TYR A 163 1.63 -30.94 24.21
CA TYR A 163 1.04 -29.74 24.79
C TYR A 163 1.94 -29.15 25.89
N ASP A 164 2.42 -29.97 26.81
CA ASP A 164 3.31 -29.52 27.88
C ASP A 164 4.64 -29.00 27.32
N GLN A 165 5.24 -29.67 26.33
CA GLN A 165 6.47 -29.20 25.68
C GLN A 165 6.27 -27.88 24.90
N LEU A 166 5.08 -27.66 24.32
CA LEU A 166 4.75 -26.44 23.59
C LEU A 166 4.36 -25.27 24.52
N VAL A 167 3.79 -25.53 25.71
CA VAL A 167 3.27 -24.49 26.62
C VAL A 167 4.21 -24.19 27.79
N GLN A 168 4.88 -25.19 28.37
CA GLN A 168 5.75 -25.02 29.54
C GLN A 168 7.08 -24.35 29.16
N SER A 169 7.09 -23.01 29.12
CA SER A 169 8.33 -22.21 29.20
C SER A 169 8.20 -21.05 30.21
N LYS A 170 7.49 -21.29 31.32
CA LYS A 170 7.36 -20.33 32.43
C LYS A 170 8.60 -20.25 33.35
N LYS A 171 9.73 -20.87 32.99
CA LYS A 171 11.00 -20.64 33.67
C LYS A 171 12.08 -20.17 32.69
N ILE A 172 12.40 -18.87 32.83
CA ILE A 172 13.68 -18.24 32.52
C ILE A 172 13.96 -18.07 31.02
N ASN A 173 13.84 -16.83 30.51
CA ASN A 173 14.64 -16.11 29.50
C ASN A 173 15.55 -16.91 28.53
N SER A 174 15.14 -18.10 28.10
CA SER A 174 15.91 -19.00 27.28
C SER A 174 15.04 -19.50 26.13
N SER A 175 15.41 -19.13 24.91
CA SER A 175 14.83 -19.67 23.68
C SER A 175 15.03 -21.19 23.63
N ASP A 176 14.03 -21.98 24.02
CA ASP A 176 14.07 -23.44 23.85
C ASP A 176 14.18 -23.79 22.35
N TYR A 177 15.32 -24.33 21.94
CA TYR A 177 15.58 -24.70 20.55
C TYR A 177 14.65 -25.82 20.07
N PHE A 178 14.38 -26.82 20.91
CA PHE A 178 13.53 -27.96 20.54
C PHE A 178 12.08 -27.51 20.36
N ARG A 179 11.57 -26.65 21.24
CA ARG A 179 10.25 -26.02 21.07
C ARG A 179 10.14 -25.25 19.75
N SER A 180 11.20 -24.55 19.34
CA SER A 180 11.19 -23.82 18.06
C SER A 180 11.08 -24.75 16.84
N ILE A 181 11.64 -25.97 16.92
CA ILE A 181 11.48 -27.01 15.90
C ILE A 181 10.03 -27.52 15.91
N LEU A 182 9.46 -27.80 17.09
CA LEU A 182 8.09 -28.32 17.20
C LEU A 182 7.02 -27.32 16.71
N LEU A 183 7.22 -26.02 16.98
CA LEU A 183 6.30 -24.95 16.54
C LEU A 183 6.32 -24.73 15.03
N LYS A 184 7.49 -24.88 14.39
CA LYS A 184 7.66 -24.72 12.93
C LYS A 184 7.34 -26.00 12.16
N GLY A 185 7.44 -27.16 12.81
CA GLY A 185 7.16 -28.47 12.21
C GLY A 185 5.68 -28.81 12.20
N SER A 186 5.35 -29.94 11.57
CA SER A 186 4.01 -30.50 11.52
C SER A 186 3.46 -30.93 12.90
N MET A 187 4.30 -30.92 13.94
CA MET A 187 3.93 -31.39 15.27
C MET A 187 2.93 -30.50 15.99
N TYR A 188 3.04 -29.18 15.83
CA TYR A 188 2.02 -28.27 16.32
C TYR A 188 0.65 -28.60 15.74
N THR A 189 0.56 -28.76 14.42
CA THR A 189 -0.70 -29.06 13.72
C THR A 189 -1.31 -30.37 14.21
N ASN A 190 -0.52 -31.45 14.28
CA ASN A 190 -1.04 -32.75 14.75
C ASN A 190 -1.44 -32.72 16.25
N THR A 191 -0.71 -31.96 17.09
CA THR A 191 -1.09 -31.76 18.50
C THR A 191 -2.40 -30.99 18.63
N TYR A 192 -2.60 -29.96 17.80
CA TYR A 192 -3.85 -29.20 17.75
C TYR A 192 -5.03 -30.08 17.32
N ILE A 193 -4.86 -30.90 16.26
CA ILE A 193 -5.88 -31.85 15.82
C ILE A 193 -6.17 -32.90 16.90
N GLY A 194 -5.14 -33.42 17.57
CA GLY A 194 -5.31 -34.37 18.67
C GLY A 194 -6.16 -33.79 19.81
N LEU A 195 -5.90 -32.53 20.22
CA LEU A 195 -6.74 -31.85 21.20
C LEU A 195 -8.15 -31.58 20.68
N LEU A 196 -8.31 -31.22 19.41
CA LEU A 196 -9.62 -30.99 18.80
C LEU A 196 -10.46 -32.28 18.79
N ALA A 197 -9.85 -33.42 18.44
CA ALA A 197 -10.51 -34.73 18.48
C ALA A 197 -10.95 -35.08 19.91
N LEU A 198 -10.08 -34.88 20.92
CA LEU A 198 -10.42 -35.09 22.33
C LEU A 198 -11.52 -34.14 22.81
N PHE A 199 -11.53 -32.89 22.36
CA PHE A 199 -12.56 -31.90 22.68
C PHE A 199 -13.91 -32.27 22.07
N ILE A 200 -13.96 -32.80 20.85
CA ILE A 200 -15.20 -33.25 20.21
C ILE A 200 -15.75 -34.50 20.91
N GLU A 201 -14.88 -35.43 21.32
CA GLU A 201 -15.30 -36.65 22.02
C GLU A 201 -15.78 -36.39 23.46
N SER A 202 -15.18 -35.42 24.16
CA SER A 202 -15.42 -35.20 25.60
C SER A 202 -16.19 -33.92 25.96
N HIS A 203 -16.24 -32.93 25.05
CA HIS A 203 -16.72 -31.57 25.28
C HIS A 203 -16.19 -30.91 26.57
N SER A 204 -14.97 -31.25 26.99
CA SER A 204 -14.37 -30.71 28.21
C SER A 204 -13.94 -29.24 28.04
N ASP A 205 -14.33 -28.38 29.00
CA ASP A 205 -13.84 -27.01 29.09
C ASP A 205 -12.30 -26.94 29.22
N THR A 206 -11.69 -27.97 29.81
CA THR A 206 -10.23 -28.03 29.97
C THR A 206 -9.50 -28.17 28.64
N ASP A 207 -10.04 -28.95 27.70
CA ASP A 207 -9.45 -29.12 26.37
C ASP A 207 -9.70 -27.89 25.49
N ARG A 208 -10.85 -27.22 25.67
CA ARG A 208 -11.10 -25.91 25.06
C ARG A 208 -10.07 -24.86 25.50
N GLU A 209 -9.79 -24.75 26.79
CA GLU A 209 -8.75 -23.84 27.29
C GLU A 209 -7.36 -24.18 26.75
N ARG A 210 -7.05 -25.48 26.59
CA ARG A 210 -5.77 -25.93 26.01
C ARG A 210 -5.64 -25.51 24.55
N LEU A 211 -6.71 -25.64 23.76
CA LEU A 211 -6.74 -25.17 22.38
C LEU A 211 -6.51 -23.65 22.29
N GLU A 212 -7.16 -22.86 23.14
CA GLU A 212 -6.98 -21.40 23.16
C GLU A 212 -5.55 -21.00 23.56
N LYS A 213 -4.94 -21.72 24.51
CA LYS A 213 -3.54 -21.52 24.90
C LYS A 213 -2.57 -21.87 23.78
N LEU A 214 -2.77 -22.99 23.07
CA LEU A 214 -1.95 -23.35 21.90
C LEU A 214 -2.09 -22.36 20.75
N GLU A 215 -3.30 -21.85 20.50
CA GLU A 215 -3.51 -20.79 19.52
C GLU A 215 -2.63 -19.60 19.91
N SER A 216 -2.75 -19.09 21.14
CA SER A 216 -2.05 -17.87 21.60
C SER A 216 -0.54 -17.85 21.37
N ILE A 217 0.11 -19.03 21.41
CA ILE A 217 1.56 -19.20 21.27
C ILE A 217 2.04 -19.17 19.83
N GLN A 218 1.19 -19.56 18.87
CA GLN A 218 1.57 -19.68 17.47
C GLN A 218 1.48 -18.34 16.73
N GLU A 219 2.34 -18.16 15.72
CA GLU A 219 2.32 -17.00 14.83
C GLU A 219 1.01 -16.93 14.03
N THR A 220 0.44 -15.73 13.89
CA THR A 220 -0.86 -15.52 13.23
C THR A 220 -0.86 -15.96 11.75
N TYR A 221 0.22 -15.72 11.01
CA TYR A 221 0.40 -16.19 9.63
C TYR A 221 0.31 -17.72 9.52
N THR A 222 1.01 -18.43 10.42
CA THR A 222 1.01 -19.89 10.46
C THR A 222 -0.37 -20.44 10.82
N LEU A 223 -1.11 -19.75 11.69
CA LEU A 223 -2.49 -20.11 12.01
C LEU A 223 -3.45 -19.98 10.83
N PHE A 224 -3.33 -18.93 10.00
CA PHE A 224 -4.10 -18.86 8.75
C PHE A 224 -3.80 -20.06 7.85
N SER A 225 -2.51 -20.38 7.67
CA SER A 225 -2.08 -21.52 6.86
C SER A 225 -2.66 -22.86 7.39
N ILE A 226 -2.58 -23.08 8.70
CA ILE A 226 -3.08 -24.28 9.36
C ILE A 226 -4.61 -24.37 9.26
N TYR A 227 -5.34 -23.32 9.63
CA TYR A 227 -6.81 -23.37 9.63
C TYR A 227 -7.39 -23.49 8.21
N THR A 228 -6.76 -22.87 7.21
CA THR A 228 -7.13 -23.09 5.81
C THR A 228 -6.91 -24.55 5.40
N LEU A 229 -5.72 -25.11 5.68
CA LEU A 229 -5.42 -26.52 5.41
C LEU A 229 -6.44 -27.45 6.08
N LEU A 230 -6.71 -27.23 7.38
CA LEU A 230 -7.63 -28.08 8.13
C LEU A 230 -9.07 -28.00 7.62
N THR A 231 -9.51 -26.83 7.16
CA THR A 231 -10.87 -26.66 6.59
C THR A 231 -11.03 -27.44 5.27
N GLN A 232 -9.94 -27.59 4.50
CA GLN A 232 -9.91 -28.38 3.27
C GLN A 232 -9.82 -29.88 3.56
N THR A 233 -9.03 -30.30 4.55
CA THR A 233 -8.78 -31.73 4.83
C THR A 233 -9.84 -32.40 5.72
N ILE A 234 -10.46 -31.66 6.65
CA ILE A 234 -11.39 -32.25 7.63
C ILE A 234 -12.78 -32.40 7.01
N THR A 235 -13.33 -33.60 7.08
CA THR A 235 -14.67 -33.93 6.56
C THR A 235 -15.73 -33.95 7.67
N LEU A 236 -15.34 -34.11 8.94
CA LEU A 236 -16.30 -34.05 10.05
C LEU A 236 -16.86 -32.63 10.21
N LYS A 237 -18.19 -32.50 10.04
CA LYS A 237 -18.89 -31.21 10.06
C LYS A 237 -18.67 -30.39 11.33
N GLU A 238 -18.78 -31.01 12.50
CA GLU A 238 -18.62 -30.30 13.79
C GLU A 238 -17.19 -29.73 13.97
N ALA A 239 -16.17 -30.53 13.65
CA ALA A 239 -14.78 -30.10 13.67
C ALA A 239 -14.52 -28.97 12.65
N LYS A 240 -15.08 -29.11 11.45
CA LYS A 240 -14.96 -28.13 10.37
C LYS A 240 -15.62 -26.80 10.74
N ASP A 241 -16.83 -26.83 11.30
CA ASP A 241 -17.57 -25.65 11.75
C ASP A 241 -16.81 -24.90 12.86
N TYR A 242 -16.21 -25.62 13.81
CA TYR A 242 -15.35 -25.04 14.85
C TYR A 242 -14.14 -24.30 14.25
N ILE A 243 -13.42 -24.94 13.31
CA ILE A 243 -12.24 -24.34 12.67
C ILE A 243 -12.65 -23.16 11.78
N LEU A 244 -13.77 -23.25 11.07
CA LEU A 244 -14.30 -22.17 10.24
C LEU A 244 -14.65 -20.94 11.10
N GLU A 245 -15.28 -21.14 12.25
CA GLU A 245 -15.52 -20.06 13.22
C GLU A 245 -14.19 -19.46 13.69
N LYS A 246 -13.19 -20.31 13.97
CA LYS A 246 -11.87 -19.86 14.40
C LYS A 246 -11.15 -19.06 13.30
N LEU A 247 -11.21 -19.49 12.05
CA LEU A 247 -10.59 -18.86 10.88
C LEU A 247 -11.23 -17.50 10.58
N THR A 248 -12.56 -17.45 10.50
CA THR A 248 -13.31 -16.23 10.14
C THR A 248 -13.15 -15.11 11.18
N THR A 249 -12.94 -15.46 12.45
CA THR A 249 -12.76 -14.47 13.53
C THR A 249 -11.29 -14.23 13.91
N LEU A 250 -10.33 -14.96 13.32
CA LEU A 250 -8.90 -14.88 13.65
C LEU A 250 -8.34 -13.46 13.51
N THR A 251 -8.68 -12.78 12.40
CA THR A 251 -8.28 -11.40 12.11
C THR A 251 -8.64 -10.43 13.24
N ILE A 252 -9.77 -10.65 13.91
CA ILE A 252 -10.26 -9.77 14.98
C ILE A 252 -9.82 -10.24 16.37
N ARG A 253 -9.63 -11.55 16.58
CA ARG A 253 -9.07 -12.08 17.84
C ARG A 253 -7.60 -11.68 18.03
N ARG A 254 -6.83 -11.60 16.96
CA ARG A 254 -5.42 -11.16 16.97
C ARG A 254 -5.35 -9.66 16.77
N GLU A 255 -5.52 -8.92 17.86
CA GLU A 255 -5.58 -7.44 17.82
C GLU A 255 -4.27 -6.78 17.36
N SER A 256 -3.12 -7.45 17.51
CA SER A 256 -1.80 -6.90 17.16
C SER A 256 -1.45 -6.98 15.67
N ASP A 257 -1.80 -8.09 15.02
CA ASP A 257 -1.24 -8.45 13.71
C ASP A 257 -2.21 -9.30 12.85
N GLY A 258 -3.47 -9.41 13.24
CA GLY A 258 -4.50 -10.19 12.54
C GLY A 258 -4.69 -9.75 11.10
N LEU A 259 -4.95 -8.46 10.89
CA LEU A 259 -5.14 -7.86 9.56
C LEU A 259 -3.85 -7.91 8.73
N LEU A 260 -2.72 -7.57 9.34
CA LEU A 260 -1.42 -7.60 8.66
C LEU A 260 -1.09 -9.00 8.15
N SER A 261 -1.27 -10.01 9.01
CA SER A 261 -1.01 -11.41 8.65
C SER A 261 -2.00 -11.95 7.61
N LEU A 262 -3.27 -11.51 7.65
CA LEU A 262 -4.25 -11.87 6.63
C LEU A 262 -3.84 -11.32 5.26
N VAL A 263 -3.44 -10.05 5.19
CA VAL A 263 -2.96 -9.43 3.96
C VAL A 263 -1.70 -10.14 3.45
N ASP A 264 -0.71 -10.37 4.31
CA ASP A 264 0.54 -11.06 3.95
C ASP A 264 0.27 -12.51 3.49
N PHE A 265 -0.70 -13.20 4.09
CA PHE A 265 -1.12 -14.57 3.73
C PHE A 265 -1.77 -14.63 2.35
N ILE A 266 -2.78 -13.79 2.08
CA ILE A 266 -3.52 -13.84 0.81
C ILE A 266 -2.65 -13.31 -0.34
N LEU A 267 -1.90 -12.24 -0.13
CA LEU A 267 -1.03 -11.67 -1.17
C LEU A 267 0.19 -12.57 -1.44
N GLY A 268 0.53 -13.49 -0.53
CA GLY A 268 1.69 -14.37 -0.69
C GLY A 268 3.02 -13.62 -0.64
N VAL A 269 3.11 -12.51 0.10
CA VAL A 269 4.29 -11.60 0.12
C VAL A 269 5.60 -12.33 0.53
N ARG A 270 5.49 -13.48 1.19
CA ARG A 270 6.63 -14.33 1.58
C ARG A 270 7.10 -15.28 0.46
N GLU A 271 6.28 -15.53 -0.55
CA GLU A 271 6.46 -16.59 -1.56
C GLU A 271 6.51 -16.04 -3.00
N ASP A 272 5.73 -14.99 -3.31
CA ASP A 272 5.58 -14.40 -4.64
C ASP A 272 6.14 -12.96 -4.71
N GLU A 273 6.90 -12.65 -5.76
CA GLU A 273 7.41 -11.29 -6.03
C GLU A 273 6.38 -10.37 -6.73
N GLN A 274 5.26 -10.92 -7.20
CA GLN A 274 4.26 -10.20 -8.00
C GLN A 274 2.88 -10.24 -7.35
N VAL A 275 2.22 -9.09 -7.31
CA VAL A 275 0.91 -8.92 -6.65
C VAL A 275 -0.20 -8.92 -7.68
N ASP A 276 -1.02 -9.95 -7.61
CA ASP A 276 -2.23 -10.11 -8.39
C ASP A 276 -3.37 -9.22 -7.84
N PRO A 277 -3.98 -8.34 -8.66
CA PRO A 277 -5.13 -7.54 -8.25
C PRO A 277 -6.34 -8.37 -7.78
N GLU A 278 -6.52 -9.61 -8.26
CA GLU A 278 -7.60 -10.49 -7.78
C GLU A 278 -7.41 -10.85 -6.29
N LYS A 279 -6.16 -11.12 -5.88
CA LYS A 279 -5.83 -11.38 -4.47
C LYS A 279 -6.22 -10.19 -3.60
N ILE A 280 -6.01 -8.94 -4.06
CA ILE A 280 -6.42 -7.72 -3.33
C ILE A 280 -7.94 -7.68 -3.15
N ASN A 281 -8.70 -7.91 -4.22
CA ASN A 281 -10.17 -7.93 -4.18
C ASN A 281 -10.68 -9.02 -3.24
N ARG A 282 -10.04 -10.19 -3.21
CA ARG A 282 -10.37 -11.27 -2.27
C ARG A 282 -10.18 -10.85 -0.81
N VAL A 283 -9.11 -10.12 -0.48
CA VAL A 283 -8.96 -9.56 0.87
C VAL A 283 -10.12 -8.62 1.21
N HIS A 284 -10.50 -7.73 0.27
CA HIS A 284 -11.63 -6.81 0.48
C HIS A 284 -12.93 -7.57 0.72
N GLN A 285 -13.23 -8.59 -0.08
CA GLN A 285 -14.43 -9.41 0.09
C GLN A 285 -14.49 -10.07 1.47
N ILE A 286 -13.39 -10.71 1.91
CA ILE A 286 -13.33 -11.42 3.20
C ILE A 286 -13.57 -10.47 4.39
N ILE A 287 -13.01 -9.26 4.34
CA ILE A 287 -13.17 -8.28 5.43
C ILE A 287 -14.56 -7.64 5.38
N MET A 288 -15.12 -7.45 4.19
CA MET A 288 -16.47 -6.89 4.04
C MET A 288 -17.57 -7.88 4.44
N SER A 289 -17.31 -9.20 4.33
CA SER A 289 -18.24 -10.29 4.61
C SER A 289 -18.38 -10.64 6.09
N ARG A 290 -18.22 -9.66 7.00
CA ARG A 290 -18.28 -9.72 8.48
C ARG A 290 -18.78 -11.07 9.06
N PRO A 291 -18.02 -11.70 9.97
CA PRO A 291 -18.47 -12.89 10.70
C PRO A 291 -19.81 -12.65 11.44
N SER A 292 -20.74 -13.60 11.33
CA SER A 292 -22.07 -13.51 11.97
C SER A 292 -21.99 -13.45 13.50
N SER A 293 -20.95 -14.04 14.10
CA SER A 293 -20.72 -14.15 15.54
C SER A 293 -20.34 -12.82 16.23
N ILE A 294 -19.87 -11.80 15.51
CA ILE A 294 -19.36 -10.56 16.11
C ILE A 294 -20.28 -9.38 15.78
N PRO A 295 -20.79 -8.61 16.77
CA PRO A 295 -21.57 -7.41 16.52
C PRO A 295 -20.82 -6.37 15.66
N ASN A 296 -21.56 -5.66 14.79
CA ASN A 296 -20.97 -4.75 13.81
C ASN A 296 -20.07 -3.65 14.43
N GLN A 297 -20.50 -3.05 15.54
CA GLN A 297 -19.72 -2.00 16.21
C GLN A 297 -18.40 -2.52 16.79
N VAL A 298 -18.41 -3.72 17.37
CA VAL A 298 -17.20 -4.36 17.94
C VAL A 298 -16.25 -4.75 16.81
N TYR A 299 -16.79 -5.31 15.73
CA TYR A 299 -16.02 -5.66 14.53
C TYR A 299 -15.31 -4.44 13.95
N LEU A 300 -16.05 -3.36 13.68
CA LEU A 300 -15.49 -2.13 13.11
C LEU A 300 -14.47 -1.48 14.04
N SER A 301 -14.74 -1.39 15.35
CA SER A 301 -13.80 -0.83 16.32
C SER A 301 -12.45 -1.55 16.31
N LYS A 302 -12.46 -2.89 16.44
CA LYS A 302 -11.22 -3.68 16.45
C LYS A 302 -10.50 -3.68 15.10
N LEU A 303 -11.26 -3.73 13.99
CA LEU A 303 -10.69 -3.70 12.64
C LEU A 303 -10.02 -2.36 12.36
N PHE A 304 -10.69 -1.24 12.65
CA PHE A 304 -10.14 0.09 12.36
C PHE A 304 -8.96 0.46 13.26
N ASN A 305 -8.86 -0.10 14.48
CA ASN A 305 -7.63 -0.01 15.26
C ASN A 305 -6.45 -0.66 14.53
N GLN A 306 -6.65 -1.84 13.96
CA GLN A 306 -5.62 -2.52 13.16
C GLN A 306 -5.34 -1.79 11.84
N ILE A 307 -6.36 -1.25 11.16
CA ILE A 307 -6.17 -0.43 9.94
C ILE A 307 -5.31 0.79 10.28
N TYR A 308 -5.61 1.49 11.38
CA TYR A 308 -4.84 2.65 11.84
C TYR A 308 -3.37 2.27 12.05
N ASP A 309 -3.11 1.20 12.81
CA ASP A 309 -1.75 0.76 13.10
C ASP A 309 -1.02 0.29 11.82
N CYS A 310 -1.72 -0.37 10.89
CA CYS A 310 -1.12 -0.82 9.64
C CYS A 310 -0.82 0.32 8.65
N LEU A 311 -1.63 1.40 8.66
CA LEU A 311 -1.39 2.59 7.83
C LEU A 311 -0.13 3.36 8.25
N THR A 312 0.45 3.09 9.43
CA THR A 312 1.73 3.68 9.85
C THR A 312 2.94 3.15 9.08
N TYR A 313 2.83 1.98 8.44
CA TYR A 313 3.94 1.33 7.73
C TYR A 313 4.17 1.91 6.32
N VAL A 314 4.55 3.19 6.23
CA VAL A 314 4.77 3.94 4.96
C VAL A 314 5.70 3.22 3.98
N ASN A 315 6.64 2.42 4.50
CA ASN A 315 7.61 1.64 3.72
C ASN A 315 7.05 0.35 3.08
N ARG A 316 5.78 0.00 3.34
CA ARG A 316 5.10 -1.17 2.74
C ARG A 316 4.00 -0.70 1.76
N PRO A 317 4.35 -0.29 0.53
CA PRO A 317 3.40 0.33 -0.40
C PRO A 317 2.24 -0.59 -0.82
N LEU A 318 2.49 -1.91 -0.93
CA LEU A 318 1.45 -2.88 -1.25
C LEU A 318 0.37 -2.97 -0.16
N LEU A 319 0.79 -3.04 1.11
CA LEU A 319 -0.11 -3.03 2.26
C LEU A 319 -0.96 -1.74 2.26
N ILE A 320 -0.32 -0.59 2.05
CA ILE A 320 -1.00 0.72 2.02
C ILE A 320 -2.05 0.76 0.91
N ASN A 321 -1.73 0.26 -0.29
CA ASN A 321 -2.69 0.21 -1.39
C ASN A 321 -3.91 -0.65 -1.06
N VAL A 322 -3.69 -1.83 -0.47
CA VAL A 322 -4.78 -2.73 -0.03
C VAL A 322 -5.65 -2.06 1.02
N LEU A 323 -5.05 -1.42 2.03
CA LEU A 323 -5.76 -0.71 3.09
C LEU A 323 -6.52 0.52 2.57
N ASN A 324 -5.92 1.31 1.68
CA ASN A 324 -6.60 2.44 1.06
C ASN A 324 -7.81 1.98 0.25
N GLY A 325 -7.70 0.86 -0.48
CA GLY A 325 -8.84 0.22 -1.14
C GLY A 325 -9.94 -0.19 -0.15
N MET A 326 -9.59 -0.75 1.01
CA MET A 326 -10.57 -1.07 2.06
C MET A 326 -11.24 0.18 2.62
N VAL A 327 -10.47 1.23 2.91
CA VAL A 327 -11.00 2.51 3.38
C VAL A 327 -11.98 3.08 2.37
N THR A 328 -11.65 3.06 1.08
CA THR A 328 -12.55 3.47 -0.01
C THR A 328 -13.81 2.62 -0.04
N ALA A 329 -13.70 1.29 0.04
CA ALA A 329 -14.85 0.38 0.01
C ALA A 329 -15.80 0.60 1.22
N PHE A 330 -15.26 0.80 2.43
CA PHE A 330 -16.07 1.16 3.60
C PHE A 330 -16.70 2.55 3.46
N PHE A 331 -15.97 3.52 2.90
CA PHE A 331 -16.46 4.87 2.68
C PHE A 331 -17.64 4.91 1.70
N LEU A 332 -17.50 4.24 0.55
CA LEU A 332 -18.55 4.15 -0.47
C LEU A 332 -19.80 3.44 0.06
N ARG A 333 -19.63 2.46 0.96
CA ARG A 333 -20.76 1.78 1.62
C ARG A 333 -21.45 2.68 2.64
N ASN A 334 -20.69 3.37 3.50
CA ASN A 334 -21.21 4.37 4.43
C ASN A 334 -20.08 5.29 4.92
N LYS A 335 -20.14 6.56 4.50
CA LYS A 335 -19.17 7.61 4.85
C LYS A 335 -18.94 7.74 6.36
N LYS A 336 -19.96 7.50 7.20
CA LYS A 336 -19.86 7.61 8.66
C LYS A 336 -18.91 6.59 9.28
N ILE A 337 -18.74 5.40 8.68
CA ILE A 337 -17.84 4.37 9.22
C ILE A 337 -16.41 4.90 9.28
N VAL A 338 -15.91 5.44 8.17
CA VAL A 338 -14.54 5.96 8.10
C VAL A 338 -14.39 7.22 8.95
N LYS A 339 -15.42 8.08 8.98
CA LYS A 339 -15.43 9.28 9.85
C LYS A 339 -15.29 8.92 11.33
N ASP A 340 -16.11 8.01 11.82
CA ASP A 340 -16.23 7.71 13.24
C ASP A 340 -15.06 6.84 13.76
N PHE A 341 -14.59 5.89 12.95
CA PHE A 341 -13.60 4.90 13.38
C PHE A 341 -12.16 5.19 12.92
N LEU A 342 -11.95 6.00 11.87
CA LEU A 342 -10.60 6.36 11.38
C LEU A 342 -10.31 7.85 11.54
N PHE A 343 -11.10 8.70 10.89
CA PHE A 343 -10.81 10.14 10.82
C PHE A 343 -10.88 10.82 12.18
N ARG A 344 -11.83 10.42 13.03
CA ARG A 344 -11.91 10.92 14.41
C ARG A 344 -10.58 10.82 15.16
N ARG A 345 -9.89 9.68 15.10
CA ARG A 345 -8.59 9.49 15.78
C ARG A 345 -7.48 10.34 15.17
N ILE A 346 -7.55 10.58 13.86
CA ILE A 346 -6.64 11.50 13.15
C ILE A 346 -6.86 12.92 13.65
N TYR A 347 -8.12 13.37 13.69
CA TYR A 347 -8.54 14.70 14.13
C TYR A 347 -8.22 14.94 15.61
N GLU A 348 -8.38 13.94 16.47
CA GLU A 348 -8.04 14.03 17.89
C GLU A 348 -6.57 14.39 18.13
N THR A 349 -5.64 13.99 17.25
CA THR A 349 -4.21 14.39 17.38
C THR A 349 -3.88 15.63 16.55
N LEU A 350 -4.44 15.76 15.34
CA LEU A 350 -4.13 16.87 14.43
C LEU A 350 -4.68 18.20 14.94
N PHE A 351 -5.90 18.21 15.49
CA PHE A 351 -6.53 19.41 16.07
C PHE A 351 -6.37 19.47 17.60
N ASN A 352 -5.94 18.36 18.23
CA ASN A 352 -5.85 18.20 19.69
C ASN A 352 -7.18 18.50 20.41
N VAL A 353 -8.29 17.98 19.87
CA VAL A 353 -9.63 18.12 20.47
C VAL A 353 -10.16 16.72 20.82
N PRO A 354 -10.37 16.38 22.11
CA PRO A 354 -10.14 17.20 23.31
C PRO A 354 -8.65 17.40 23.61
N LEU A 355 -8.29 18.47 24.33
CA LEU A 355 -6.91 18.79 24.70
C LEU A 355 -6.25 17.68 25.52
N LYS A 356 -5.18 17.08 24.98
CA LYS A 356 -4.36 16.06 25.67
C LYS A 356 -2.89 16.24 25.29
N ASN A 357 -2.00 15.68 26.10
CA ASN A 357 -0.60 15.50 25.70
C ASN A 357 -0.54 14.28 24.75
N HIS A 358 0.14 14.43 23.62
CA HIS A 358 0.39 13.32 22.69
C HIS A 358 1.88 13.00 22.63
N SER A 359 2.23 11.73 22.68
CA SER A 359 3.63 11.27 22.61
C SER A 359 4.23 11.43 21.20
N CYS A 360 5.57 11.36 21.13
CA CYS A 360 6.32 11.33 19.86
C CYS A 360 5.77 10.28 18.89
N LYS A 361 5.45 9.09 19.42
CA LYS A 361 4.86 8.00 18.64
C LYS A 361 3.49 8.40 18.08
N SER A 362 2.60 8.95 18.91
CA SER A 362 1.24 9.31 18.47
C SER A 362 1.25 10.35 17.35
N LEU A 363 2.10 11.38 17.45
CA LEU A 363 2.20 12.41 16.42
C LEU A 363 2.83 11.86 15.14
N ASN A 364 3.92 11.10 15.26
CA ASN A 364 4.60 10.48 14.12
C ASN A 364 3.69 9.48 13.38
N ASP A 365 2.97 8.63 14.11
CA ASP A 365 2.01 7.68 13.55
C ASP A 365 0.89 8.42 12.80
N ASN A 366 0.38 9.53 13.34
CA ASN A 366 -0.63 10.35 12.67
C ASN A 366 -0.14 10.90 11.32
N ILE A 367 1.07 11.49 11.28
CA ILE A 367 1.67 12.00 10.04
C ILE A 367 1.90 10.87 9.03
N ASN A 368 2.41 9.72 9.47
CA ASN A 368 2.59 8.54 8.60
C ASN A 368 1.26 8.07 8.01
N ILE A 369 0.18 8.10 8.79
CA ILE A 369 -1.16 7.76 8.31
C ILE A 369 -1.64 8.77 7.27
N LEU A 370 -1.42 10.06 7.47
CA LEU A 370 -1.77 11.07 6.47
C LEU A 370 -0.99 10.87 5.16
N ILE A 371 0.31 10.53 5.23
CA ILE A 371 1.11 10.17 4.06
C ILE A 371 0.52 8.94 3.36
N SER A 372 0.16 7.90 4.11
CA SER A 372 -0.47 6.69 3.56
C SER A 372 -1.83 6.99 2.91
N LEU A 373 -2.69 7.79 3.56
CA LEU A 373 -4.00 8.19 3.05
C LEU A 373 -3.91 9.14 1.85
N SER A 374 -2.83 9.91 1.70
CA SER A 374 -2.60 10.72 0.50
C SER A 374 -2.49 9.87 -0.77
N LYS A 375 -2.09 8.59 -0.62
CA LYS A 375 -2.08 7.57 -1.68
C LYS A 375 -3.43 6.84 -1.80
N ASN A 376 -4.54 7.45 -1.44
CA ASN A 376 -5.86 6.87 -1.71
C ASN A 376 -6.20 7.05 -3.20
N SER A 377 -6.88 6.06 -3.81
CA SER A 377 -7.32 6.18 -5.21
C SER A 377 -8.59 7.01 -5.39
N SER A 378 -9.37 7.22 -4.31
CA SER A 378 -10.59 8.03 -4.35
C SER A 378 -10.33 9.43 -3.81
N ILE A 379 -10.52 10.43 -4.67
CA ILE A 379 -10.43 11.84 -4.28
C ILE A 379 -11.54 12.23 -3.32
N GLU A 380 -12.72 11.61 -3.40
CA GLU A 380 -13.82 11.90 -2.47
C GLU A 380 -13.44 11.60 -1.02
N VAL A 381 -12.68 10.52 -0.78
CA VAL A 381 -12.18 10.17 0.55
C VAL A 381 -11.18 11.21 1.04
N ILE A 382 -10.30 11.70 0.16
CA ILE A 382 -9.30 12.72 0.49
C ILE A 382 -9.97 14.06 0.77
N CYS A 383 -10.92 14.47 -0.08
CA CYS A 383 -11.71 15.68 0.14
C CYS A 383 -12.47 15.62 1.46
N GLU A 384 -13.05 14.47 1.83
CA GLU A 384 -13.75 14.33 3.11
C GLU A 384 -12.79 14.34 4.32
N LEU A 385 -11.58 13.77 4.18
CA LEU A 385 -10.54 13.84 5.21
C LEU A 385 -10.10 15.29 5.46
N VAL A 386 -9.93 16.08 4.40
CA VAL A 386 -9.56 17.49 4.50
C VAL A 386 -10.74 18.35 4.98
N ALA A 387 -11.97 18.05 4.52
CA ALA A 387 -13.20 18.76 4.89
C ALA A 387 -13.61 18.60 6.35
N GLY A 388 -13.22 17.48 6.98
CA GLY A 388 -13.57 17.04 8.34
C GLY A 388 -14.24 18.07 9.25
N LEU A 389 -13.42 18.79 10.02
CA LEU A 389 -13.86 19.84 10.94
C LEU A 389 -13.79 21.22 10.28
N ASP A 390 -12.64 21.54 9.70
CA ASP A 390 -12.38 22.74 8.91
C ASP A 390 -11.15 22.50 8.02
N GLU A 391 -11.31 22.75 6.72
CA GLU A 391 -10.29 22.60 5.69
C GLU A 391 -9.12 23.57 5.88
N GLN A 392 -9.44 24.79 6.31
CA GLN A 392 -8.46 25.84 6.56
C GLN A 392 -7.60 25.46 7.77
N GLN A 393 -8.25 25.02 8.86
CA GLN A 393 -7.55 24.57 10.05
C GLN A 393 -6.72 23.31 9.82
N PHE A 394 -7.22 22.36 9.00
CA PHE A 394 -6.47 21.14 8.65
C PHE A 394 -5.12 21.48 8.01
N CYS A 395 -5.15 22.35 6.98
CA CYS A 395 -3.94 22.78 6.28
C CYS A 395 -3.07 23.69 7.15
N LEU A 396 -3.69 24.54 7.98
CA LEU A 396 -2.98 25.41 8.92
C LEU A 396 -2.19 24.59 9.95
N ASN A 397 -2.75 23.53 10.52
CA ASN A 397 -2.03 22.72 11.51
C ASN A 397 -0.80 22.01 10.89
N LEU A 398 -0.91 21.54 9.64
CA LEU A 398 0.25 21.00 8.91
C LEU A 398 1.30 22.08 8.61
N TRP A 399 0.85 23.30 8.29
CA TRP A 399 1.71 24.45 8.09
C TRP A 399 2.46 24.85 9.37
N ILE A 400 1.75 25.01 10.50
CA ILE A 400 2.33 25.31 11.82
C ILE A 400 3.36 24.24 12.19
N TYR A 401 3.02 22.97 11.99
CA TYR A 401 3.95 21.88 12.26
C TYR A 401 5.20 21.94 11.37
N SER A 402 5.07 22.27 10.09
CA SER A 402 6.23 22.47 9.20
C SER A 402 7.10 23.65 9.63
N LEU A 403 6.50 24.75 10.08
CA LEU A 403 7.22 25.92 10.61
C LEU A 403 8.00 25.56 11.89
N PHE A 404 7.34 24.90 12.82
CA PHE A 404 7.93 24.40 14.05
C PHE A 404 9.16 23.52 13.76
N LEU A 405 9.01 22.54 12.88
CA LEU A 405 10.12 21.66 12.50
C LEU A 405 11.27 22.44 11.85
N LYS A 406 10.98 23.42 10.99
CA LYS A 406 12.01 24.24 10.35
C LYS A 406 12.81 25.07 11.35
N LYS A 407 12.16 25.57 12.39
CA LYS A 407 12.77 26.44 13.42
C LYS A 407 13.51 25.64 14.49
N GLU A 408 12.87 24.62 15.05
CA GLU A 408 13.34 23.93 16.25
C GLU A 408 14.10 22.61 15.93
N GLN A 409 13.76 21.91 14.86
CA GLN A 409 14.37 20.61 14.53
C GLN A 409 15.66 20.75 13.73
N LYS A 410 16.77 20.97 14.45
CA LYS A 410 18.11 21.16 13.86
C LYS A 410 18.80 19.86 13.45
N ILE A 411 18.45 18.73 14.07
CA ILE A 411 19.05 17.42 13.83
C ILE A 411 17.98 16.49 13.26
N ASP A 412 18.28 15.81 12.16
CA ASP A 412 17.41 14.78 11.59
C ASP A 412 17.22 13.64 12.60
N PRO A 413 15.99 13.28 12.99
CA PRO A 413 15.71 12.16 13.89
C PRO A 413 16.35 10.84 13.42
N LEU A 414 16.44 10.61 12.11
CA LEU A 414 17.04 9.38 11.57
C LEU A 414 18.56 9.35 11.77
N TYR A 415 19.20 10.52 11.71
CA TYR A 415 20.62 10.66 12.00
C TYR A 415 20.88 10.55 13.51
N ALA A 416 20.08 11.24 14.34
CA ALA A 416 20.16 11.15 15.80
C ALA A 416 20.04 9.71 16.33
N ASN A 417 19.14 8.92 15.71
CA ASN A 417 18.90 7.53 16.07
C ASN A 417 19.80 6.52 15.33
N LYS A 418 20.85 6.97 14.62
CA LYS A 418 21.81 6.12 13.87
C LYS A 418 21.18 5.20 12.82
N LEU A 419 20.02 5.56 12.30
CA LEU A 419 19.29 4.81 11.26
C LEU A 419 19.72 5.19 9.84
N LYS A 420 20.39 6.33 9.66
CA LYS A 420 20.99 6.78 8.40
C LYS A 420 22.40 7.32 8.62
N LYS A 421 23.26 7.20 7.60
CA LYS A 421 24.66 7.69 7.61
C LYS A 421 24.82 9.13 7.11
N ASP A 422 23.91 9.59 6.26
CA ASP A 422 23.87 10.95 5.72
C ASP A 422 22.64 11.68 6.27
N ASN A 423 22.74 13.01 6.44
CA ASN A 423 21.58 13.85 6.68
C ASN A 423 20.66 13.75 5.45
N GLY A 424 19.49 13.12 5.61
CA GLY A 424 18.51 13.01 4.54
C GLY A 424 17.81 14.34 4.26
N THR A 425 16.79 14.30 3.40
CA THR A 425 15.84 15.41 3.25
C THR A 425 15.26 15.77 4.62
N PRO A 426 15.36 17.03 5.06
CA PRO A 426 14.79 17.47 6.33
C PRO A 426 13.32 17.09 6.46
N TYR A 427 12.89 16.70 7.67
CA TYR A 427 11.54 16.20 7.88
C TYR A 427 10.45 17.24 7.58
N PHE A 428 10.74 18.54 7.76
CA PHE A 428 9.80 19.60 7.37
C PHE A 428 9.44 19.57 5.87
N GLU A 429 10.35 19.14 4.98
CA GLU A 429 10.07 19.03 3.54
C GLU A 429 9.08 17.90 3.24
N VAL A 430 9.06 16.84 4.06
CA VAL A 430 8.09 15.76 3.95
C VAL A 430 6.70 16.27 4.31
N VAL A 431 6.57 17.03 5.41
CA VAL A 431 5.31 17.66 5.83
C VAL A 431 4.85 18.70 4.81
N LEU A 432 5.77 19.50 4.27
CA LEU A 432 5.46 20.48 3.24
C LEU A 432 4.99 19.82 1.93
N SER A 433 5.62 18.71 1.53
CA SER A 433 5.20 17.90 0.39
C SER A 433 3.83 17.26 0.61
N LEU A 434 3.52 16.84 1.85
CA LEU A 434 2.21 16.33 2.24
C LEU A 434 1.14 17.43 2.13
N LEU A 435 1.41 18.63 2.64
CA LEU A 435 0.54 19.80 2.50
C LEU A 435 0.28 20.12 1.02
N LYS A 436 1.34 20.19 0.20
CA LYS A 436 1.23 20.32 -1.26
C LYS A 436 0.31 19.25 -1.85
N THR A 437 0.50 17.98 -1.48
CA THR A 437 -0.29 16.86 -2.01
C THR A 437 -1.77 17.08 -1.76
N PHE A 438 -2.17 17.43 -0.53
CA PHE A 438 -3.58 17.68 -0.21
C PHE A 438 -4.14 18.90 -0.95
N ILE A 439 -3.39 20.01 -1.06
CA ILE A 439 -3.85 21.21 -1.81
C ILE A 439 -4.05 20.87 -3.29
N VAL A 440 -3.10 20.16 -3.91
CA VAL A 440 -3.16 19.80 -5.33
C VAL A 440 -4.31 18.83 -5.61
N LEU A 441 -4.48 17.79 -4.78
CA LEU A 441 -5.53 16.78 -4.98
C LEU A 441 -6.94 17.30 -4.70
N THR A 442 -7.11 18.25 -3.78
CA THR A 442 -8.41 18.86 -3.47
C THR A 442 -8.74 20.05 -4.38
N GLU A 443 -7.76 20.56 -5.13
CA GLU A 443 -7.85 21.75 -5.99
C GLU A 443 -8.22 23.05 -5.25
N LYS A 444 -8.01 23.10 -3.93
CA LYS A 444 -8.40 24.23 -3.07
C LYS A 444 -7.24 25.19 -2.81
N TYR A 445 -6.89 25.98 -3.82
CA TYR A 445 -5.79 26.95 -3.73
C TYR A 445 -6.12 28.19 -2.88
N ASP A 446 -7.39 28.48 -2.61
CA ASP A 446 -7.79 29.61 -1.75
C ASP A 446 -7.27 29.47 -0.32
N ILE A 447 -6.97 28.25 0.13
CA ILE A 447 -6.33 27.98 1.43
C ILE A 447 -5.00 28.73 1.57
N LEU A 448 -4.29 28.96 0.47
CA LEU A 448 -3.03 29.72 0.49
C LEU A 448 -3.24 31.16 0.98
N LYS A 449 -4.38 31.78 0.65
CA LYS A 449 -4.71 33.13 1.12
C LYS A 449 -4.86 33.12 2.64
N TYR A 450 -5.52 32.10 3.18
CA TYR A 450 -5.65 31.90 4.61
C TYR A 450 -4.30 31.62 5.31
N LEU A 451 -3.44 30.78 4.71
CA LEU A 451 -2.09 30.54 5.23
C LEU A 451 -1.24 31.82 5.23
N SER A 452 -1.35 32.65 4.18
CA SER A 452 -0.65 33.94 4.09
C SER A 452 -1.05 34.91 5.20
N SER A 453 -2.29 34.81 5.72
CA SER A 453 -2.75 35.59 6.87
C SER A 453 -2.20 35.08 8.21
N ASN A 454 -1.70 33.83 8.25
CA ASN A 454 -1.29 33.12 9.47
C ASN A 454 0.19 32.68 9.44
N LEU A 455 1.04 33.40 8.71
CA LEU A 455 2.44 33.00 8.48
C LEU A 455 3.32 32.92 9.74
N LEU A 456 3.03 33.71 10.77
CA LEU A 456 3.77 33.72 12.03
C LEU A 456 3.16 32.83 13.12
N ASN A 457 2.23 31.96 12.76
CA ASN A 457 1.63 31.06 13.74
C ASN A 457 2.59 29.88 14.00
N TYR A 458 3.45 29.99 15.01
CA TYR A 458 4.40 28.93 15.38
C TYR A 458 3.84 27.98 16.44
N ASP A 459 2.82 28.41 17.19
CA ASP A 459 2.22 27.66 18.29
C ASP A 459 0.69 27.73 18.20
N HIS A 460 0.00 26.74 18.78
CA HIS A 460 -1.44 26.81 18.92
C HIS A 460 -1.83 27.60 20.18
N GLU A 461 -3.07 28.09 20.26
CA GLU A 461 -3.52 28.93 21.38
C GLU A 461 -3.43 28.20 22.73
N GLU A 462 -3.87 26.93 22.77
CA GLU A 462 -4.01 26.15 24.01
C GLU A 462 -2.93 25.05 24.17
N TRP A 463 -2.17 24.76 23.11
CA TRP A 463 -1.17 23.67 23.09
C TRP A 463 0.01 24.01 22.16
N GLU A 464 1.10 23.27 22.27
CA GLU A 464 2.31 23.51 21.48
C GLU A 464 3.04 22.21 21.12
N TYR A 465 3.88 22.32 20.09
CA TYR A 465 4.82 21.26 19.74
C TYR A 465 6.11 21.41 20.55
N ARG A 466 6.69 20.29 20.97
CA ARG A 466 7.99 20.24 21.66
C ARG A 466 8.85 19.13 21.06
N ILE A 467 10.18 19.24 21.16
CA ILE A 467 11.10 18.21 20.69
C ILE A 467 11.63 17.42 21.89
N GLU A 468 11.54 16.09 21.81
CA GLU A 468 12.17 15.20 22.78
C GLU A 468 13.68 15.18 22.56
N LEU A 469 14.45 15.52 23.60
CA LEU A 469 15.90 15.70 23.49
C LEU A 469 16.64 14.41 23.09
N GLU A 470 16.15 13.25 23.53
CA GLU A 470 16.80 11.95 23.28
C GLU A 470 16.59 11.48 21.84
N THR A 471 15.34 11.52 21.35
CA THR A 471 14.97 10.96 20.05
C THR A 471 14.99 12.01 18.93
N GLN A 472 15.04 13.30 19.27
CA GLN A 472 14.83 14.45 18.37
C GLN A 472 13.46 14.43 17.67
N LEU A 473 12.51 13.66 18.18
CA LEU A 473 11.16 13.57 17.65
C LEU A 473 10.22 14.61 18.29
N PRO A 474 9.28 15.17 17.53
CA PRO A 474 8.31 16.12 18.02
C PRO A 474 7.14 15.43 18.74
N TYR A 475 6.58 16.10 19.74
CA TYR A 475 5.40 15.67 20.51
C TYR A 475 4.49 16.87 20.84
N ILE A 476 3.25 16.62 21.29
CA ILE A 476 2.28 17.67 21.65
C ILE A 476 2.20 17.80 23.17
N ALA A 477 2.31 19.04 23.67
CA ALA A 477 2.12 19.38 25.07
C ALA A 477 1.05 20.47 25.24
N ILE A 478 0.24 20.36 26.29
CA ILE A 478 -0.69 21.42 26.70
C ILE A 478 0.10 22.57 27.31
N LYS A 479 -0.27 23.81 26.97
CA LYS A 479 0.28 24.99 27.63
C LYS A 479 -0.25 25.04 29.06
N GLU A 480 0.59 24.72 30.03
CA GLU A 480 0.26 25.00 31.43
C GLU A 480 0.19 26.53 31.57
N GLY A 481 -1.00 27.05 31.91
CA GLY A 481 -1.19 28.47 32.13
C GLY A 481 -0.14 28.96 33.13
N SER A 482 0.82 29.74 32.66
CA SER A 482 1.82 30.33 33.51
C SER A 482 1.16 31.46 34.30
N ASP A 483 0.59 31.11 35.46
CA ASP A 483 0.56 31.98 36.65
C ASP A 483 2.00 32.14 37.19
N ILE A 484 2.90 32.59 36.31
CA ILE A 484 4.16 33.18 36.72
C ILE A 484 4.04 34.64 36.31
N ASP A 485 3.47 35.39 37.24
CA ASP A 485 3.60 36.83 37.41
C ASP A 485 5.10 37.16 37.58
N VAL A 486 5.91 36.92 36.54
CA VAL A 486 7.25 37.51 36.43
C VAL A 486 6.98 38.96 36.07
N ARG A 487 7.02 39.81 37.09
CA ARG A 487 7.28 41.24 36.91
C ARG A 487 8.55 41.37 36.06
N PHE A 488 8.38 41.50 34.75
CA PHE A 488 9.45 41.83 33.83
C PHE A 488 9.78 43.30 34.03
N GLU A 489 10.86 43.57 34.77
CA GLU A 489 11.52 44.87 34.70
C GLU A 489 11.95 45.14 33.25
N GLU A 490 11.46 46.25 32.70
CA GLU A 490 11.67 46.67 31.32
C GLU A 490 13.14 47.01 31.03
N ASN A 491 13.92 46.03 30.56
CA ASN A 491 15.21 46.31 29.92
C ASN A 491 15.03 46.42 28.39
N GLN A 492 15.39 47.58 27.82
CA GLN A 492 15.35 47.85 26.36
C GLN A 492 16.14 46.83 25.52
N ALA A 493 17.18 46.21 26.09
CA ALA A 493 17.97 45.17 25.43
C ALA A 493 17.16 43.89 25.15
N ASN A 494 16.21 43.51 26.01
CA ASN A 494 15.35 42.35 25.79
C ASN A 494 14.29 42.63 24.71
N LYS A 495 13.79 43.87 24.62
CA LYS A 495 12.88 44.30 23.53
C LYS A 495 13.58 44.22 22.16
N LEU A 496 14.83 44.68 22.06
CA LEU A 496 15.63 44.57 20.83
C LEU A 496 15.93 43.11 20.44
N ALA A 497 16.22 42.25 21.41
CA ALA A 497 16.44 40.82 21.16
C ALA A 497 15.15 40.11 20.70
N GLN A 498 13.99 40.46 21.28
CA GLN A 498 12.68 39.96 20.86
C GLN A 498 12.33 40.43 19.44
N ILE A 499 12.52 41.71 19.13
CA ILE A 499 12.29 42.27 17.79
C ILE A 499 13.20 41.59 16.76
N SER A 500 14.49 41.40 17.06
CA SER A 500 15.42 40.69 16.18
C SER A 500 15.02 39.21 15.98
N GLY A 501 14.52 38.54 17.03
CA GLY A 501 13.98 37.18 16.94
C GLY A 501 12.76 37.11 16.02
N MET A 502 11.82 38.05 16.17
CA MET A 502 10.62 38.12 15.33
C MET A 502 10.95 38.34 13.84
N PHE A 503 11.94 39.19 13.51
CA PHE A 503 12.36 39.35 12.11
C PHE A 503 12.92 38.07 11.51
N LYS A 504 13.67 37.28 12.27
CA LYS A 504 14.16 35.96 11.83
C LYS A 504 13.00 34.98 11.62
N ASP A 505 12.02 34.98 12.51
CA ASP A 505 10.82 34.14 12.37
C ASP A 505 10.00 34.54 11.13
N ILE A 506 9.91 35.85 10.82
CA ILE A 506 9.30 36.34 9.57
C ILE A 506 10.08 35.80 8.36
N ASP A 507 11.41 35.91 8.37
CA ASP A 507 12.24 35.43 7.25
C ASP A 507 12.10 33.91 7.05
N ILE A 508 12.05 33.13 8.13
CA ILE A 508 11.83 31.68 8.06
C ILE A 508 10.46 31.38 7.45
N SER A 509 9.39 32.02 7.93
CA SER A 509 8.03 31.81 7.44
C SER A 509 7.87 32.21 5.98
N VAL A 510 8.39 33.36 5.58
CA VAL A 510 8.37 33.86 4.19
C VAL A 510 9.11 32.89 3.28
N ASN A 511 10.32 32.47 3.64
CA ASN A 511 11.10 31.51 2.85
C ASN A 511 10.40 30.15 2.74
N LEU A 512 9.78 29.66 3.81
CA LEU A 512 9.03 28.40 3.79
C LEU A 512 7.78 28.50 2.89
N PHE A 513 7.11 29.66 2.89
CA PHE A 513 5.91 29.89 2.08
C PHE A 513 6.26 30.00 0.60
N VAL A 514 7.36 30.69 0.29
CA VAL A 514 7.91 30.76 -1.06
C VAL A 514 8.34 29.37 -1.55
N ASN A 515 8.97 28.56 -0.68
CA ASN A 515 9.26 27.15 -1.00
C ASN A 515 7.96 26.35 -1.27
N LEU A 516 6.90 26.56 -0.51
CA LEU A 516 5.59 25.94 -0.78
C LEU A 516 5.07 26.33 -2.18
N LEU A 517 5.19 27.60 -2.58
CA LEU A 517 4.77 28.06 -3.90
C LEU A 517 5.62 27.47 -5.03
N HIS A 518 6.95 27.37 -4.85
CA HIS A 518 7.83 26.64 -5.77
C HIS A 518 7.42 25.18 -5.92
N LEU A 519 7.13 24.52 -4.80
CA LEU A 519 6.67 23.14 -4.81
C LEU A 519 5.34 23.01 -5.56
N LEU A 520 4.40 23.94 -5.38
CA LEU A 520 3.12 23.91 -6.11
C LEU A 520 3.30 24.11 -7.63
N ASN A 521 4.32 24.85 -8.06
CA ASN A 521 4.69 25.07 -9.46
C ASN A 521 3.49 25.47 -10.34
N LYS A 522 2.68 26.44 -9.87
CA LYS A 522 1.51 26.97 -10.58
C LYS A 522 1.56 28.47 -10.71
N GLU A 523 1.85 28.93 -11.92
CA GLU A 523 1.99 30.36 -12.26
C GLU A 523 0.74 31.18 -11.91
N ASP A 524 -0.45 30.66 -12.26
CA ASP A 524 -1.73 31.34 -12.00
C ASP A 524 -2.04 31.49 -10.50
N THR A 525 -1.65 30.52 -9.69
CA THR A 525 -1.80 30.57 -8.24
C THR A 525 -0.88 31.62 -7.62
N VAL A 526 0.38 31.67 -8.06
CA VAL A 526 1.36 32.68 -7.61
C VAL A 526 0.88 34.09 -7.97
N ARG A 527 0.38 34.29 -9.19
CA ARG A 527 -0.16 35.59 -9.63
C ARG A 527 -1.35 36.01 -8.79
N THR A 528 -2.32 35.11 -8.60
CA THR A 528 -3.52 35.38 -7.81
C THR A 528 -3.17 35.69 -6.34
N MET A 529 -2.16 35.02 -5.79
CA MET A 529 -1.63 35.31 -4.47
C MET A 529 -0.98 36.68 -4.39
N PHE A 530 -0.13 37.02 -5.36
CA PHE A 530 0.52 38.33 -5.44
C PHE A 530 -0.51 39.47 -5.51
N LEU A 531 -1.52 39.33 -6.37
CA LEU A 531 -2.61 40.31 -6.48
C LEU A 531 -3.43 40.43 -5.19
N PHE A 532 -3.71 39.29 -4.53
CA PHE A 532 -4.40 39.28 -3.24
C PHE A 532 -3.61 40.01 -2.14
N LEU A 533 -2.31 39.74 -2.03
CA LEU A 533 -1.44 40.39 -1.06
C LEU A 533 -1.31 41.89 -1.34
N LEU A 534 -1.21 42.29 -2.61
CA LEU A 534 -1.13 43.69 -3.00
C LEU A 534 -2.42 44.46 -2.66
N ARG A 535 -3.59 43.85 -2.87
CA ARG A 535 -4.88 44.39 -2.40
C ARG A 535 -4.91 44.52 -0.89
N ARG A 536 -4.66 43.42 -0.17
CA ARG A 536 -4.68 43.38 1.29
C ARG A 536 -3.77 44.43 1.92
N TRP A 537 -2.56 44.58 1.37
CA TRP A 537 -1.60 45.56 1.83
C TRP A 537 -2.07 47.01 1.58
N THR A 538 -2.67 47.28 0.42
CA THR A 538 -3.19 48.61 0.08
C THR A 538 -4.41 48.98 0.94
N ASP A 539 -5.37 48.06 1.09
CA ASP A 539 -6.58 48.26 1.90
C ASP A 539 -6.26 48.51 3.38
N SER A 540 -5.26 47.79 3.92
CA SER A 540 -4.84 47.91 5.33
C SER A 540 -4.19 49.27 5.67
N ARG A 541 -3.79 50.07 4.67
CA ARG A 541 -3.34 51.47 4.88
C ARG A 541 -4.52 52.44 4.93
N LEU A 542 -5.57 52.22 4.15
CA LEU A 542 -6.71 53.14 4.03
C LEU A 542 -7.59 53.20 5.30
N GLU A 543 -7.68 52.10 6.05
CA GLU A 543 -8.44 52.07 7.33
C GLU A 543 -7.78 52.90 8.46
N LYS A 544 -6.57 53.43 8.27
CA LYS A 544 -5.85 54.22 9.29
C LYS A 544 -6.28 55.70 9.36
N GLU A 545 -7.15 56.17 8.47
CA GLU A 545 -7.49 57.61 8.34
C GLU A 545 -8.83 58.04 8.95
N THR A 546 -9.47 57.22 9.81
CA THR A 546 -10.47 57.76 10.74
C THR A 546 -9.81 58.12 12.07
N PRO A 547 -9.69 59.42 12.43
CA PRO A 547 -9.00 59.85 13.64
C PRO A 547 -9.92 59.65 14.85
N THR A 548 -10.02 58.40 15.33
CA THR A 548 -10.56 58.12 16.66
C THR A 548 -9.60 57.22 17.43
N VAL A 549 -8.70 57.90 18.16
CA VAL A 549 -8.20 57.59 19.51
C VAL A 549 -7.98 56.10 19.86
N LYS A 550 -6.70 55.75 19.98
CA LYS A 550 -6.09 54.73 20.85
C LYS A 550 -6.48 53.28 20.61
N ASN A 551 -5.75 52.63 19.69
CA ASN A 551 -5.00 51.38 19.91
C ASN A 551 -4.57 50.80 18.55
N VAL A 552 -3.61 51.43 17.86
CA VAL A 552 -2.88 50.74 16.79
C VAL A 552 -1.98 49.72 17.49
N THR A 553 -2.45 48.48 17.59
CA THR A 553 -1.69 47.39 18.19
C THR A 553 -0.45 47.12 17.34
N THR A 554 0.70 46.88 17.99
CA THR A 554 1.98 46.48 17.36
C THR A 554 1.80 45.37 16.31
N SER A 555 0.78 44.51 16.48
CA SER A 555 0.36 43.44 15.58
C SER A 555 0.03 43.92 14.15
N ASN A 556 -0.68 45.04 13.98
CA ASN A 556 -1.07 45.51 12.64
C ASN A 556 0.13 45.97 11.80
N ASN A 557 1.14 46.56 12.44
CA ASN A 557 2.38 46.94 11.76
C ASN A 557 3.21 45.71 11.38
N ILE A 558 3.12 44.61 12.14
CA ILE A 558 3.80 43.34 11.81
C ILE A 558 3.17 42.68 10.58
N PHE A 559 1.83 42.64 10.47
CA PHE A 559 1.16 42.11 9.27
C PHE A 559 1.52 42.88 8.00
N LEU A 560 1.60 44.22 8.09
CA LEU A 560 2.05 45.06 6.97
C LEU A 560 3.49 44.76 6.52
N ILE A 561 4.40 44.50 7.47
CA ILE A 561 5.79 44.15 7.16
C ILE A 561 5.89 42.76 6.51
N ILE A 562 5.09 41.79 6.97
CA ILE A 562 5.03 40.45 6.38
C ILE A 562 4.53 40.53 4.94
N ASP A 563 3.45 41.27 4.70
CA ASP A 563 2.88 41.44 3.36
C ASP A 563 3.89 42.10 2.42
N LEU A 564 4.58 43.14 2.89
CA LEU A 564 5.65 43.78 2.12
C LEU A 564 6.81 42.82 1.81
N LYS A 565 7.28 42.05 2.80
CA LYS A 565 8.35 41.06 2.59
C LYS A 565 7.92 39.92 1.66
N LEU A 566 6.68 39.45 1.75
CA LEU A 566 6.13 38.47 0.81
C LEU A 566 6.07 39.06 -0.60
N LEU A 567 5.55 40.27 -0.78
CA LEU A 567 5.48 40.94 -2.08
C LEU A 567 6.88 41.11 -2.68
N GLU A 568 7.87 41.52 -1.88
CA GLU A 568 9.27 41.63 -2.29
C GLU A 568 9.82 40.26 -2.73
N SER A 569 9.63 39.23 -1.91
CA SER A 569 10.14 37.88 -2.18
C SER A 569 9.47 37.26 -3.42
N LEU A 570 8.16 37.42 -3.57
CA LEU A 570 7.41 36.96 -4.74
C LEU A 570 7.84 37.69 -6.02
N ASN A 571 8.05 39.01 -5.96
CA ASN A 571 8.53 39.78 -7.11
C ASN A 571 9.96 39.38 -7.49
N LYS A 572 10.80 39.04 -6.51
CA LYS A 572 12.19 38.61 -6.76
C LYS A 572 12.25 37.21 -7.38
N GLU A 573 11.46 36.26 -6.90
CA GLU A 573 11.55 34.86 -7.31
C GLU A 573 10.61 34.47 -8.46
N PHE A 574 9.45 35.14 -8.61
CA PHE A 574 8.41 34.79 -9.58
C PHE A 574 8.06 35.92 -10.57
N LYS A 575 8.99 36.87 -10.81
CA LYS A 575 8.77 38.02 -11.69
C LYS A 575 8.16 37.64 -13.04
N SER A 576 8.69 36.61 -13.69
CA SER A 576 8.21 36.15 -15.00
C SER A 576 6.79 35.61 -14.97
N ASP A 577 6.41 34.90 -13.90
CA ASP A 577 5.12 34.22 -13.80
C ASP A 577 3.97 35.17 -13.47
N ILE A 578 4.31 36.23 -12.72
CA ILE A 578 3.43 37.36 -12.46
C ILE A 578 3.11 38.07 -13.79
N ILE A 579 4.12 38.42 -14.60
CA ILE A 579 3.96 39.31 -15.78
C ILE A 579 3.25 38.67 -16.98
N LYS A 580 3.26 37.33 -17.15
CA LYS A 580 2.75 36.64 -18.36
C LYS A 580 1.28 36.92 -18.75
N ARG A 581 0.39 37.31 -17.83
CA ARG A 581 -1.01 37.72 -18.13
C ARG A 581 -1.25 39.17 -17.68
N PRO A 582 -1.12 40.16 -18.58
CA PRO A 582 -1.22 41.56 -18.22
C PRO A 582 -2.62 42.00 -17.79
N SER A 583 -3.70 41.31 -18.19
CA SER A 583 -5.09 41.69 -17.90
C SER A 583 -5.38 41.89 -16.42
N ASP A 584 -4.96 40.94 -15.57
CA ASP A 584 -5.32 40.94 -14.15
C ASP A 584 -4.52 41.99 -13.38
N ILE A 585 -3.25 42.17 -13.76
CA ILE A 585 -2.36 43.18 -13.16
C ILE A 585 -2.79 44.59 -13.61
N LEU A 586 -3.12 44.79 -14.89
CA LEU A 586 -3.63 46.06 -15.39
C LEU A 586 -4.99 46.40 -14.77
N GLY A 587 -5.89 45.42 -14.61
CA GLY A 587 -7.15 45.61 -13.89
C GLY A 587 -6.95 46.04 -12.44
N LEU A 588 -5.99 45.42 -11.74
CA LEU A 588 -5.62 45.81 -10.39
C LEU A 588 -4.99 47.20 -10.33
N LEU A 589 -4.01 47.49 -11.19
CA LEU A 589 -3.36 48.79 -11.26
C LEU A 589 -4.37 49.89 -11.57
N HIS A 590 -5.32 49.62 -12.47
CA HIS A 590 -6.45 50.51 -12.72
C HIS A 590 -7.24 50.78 -11.45
N GLU A 591 -7.59 49.75 -10.68
CA GLU A 591 -8.29 49.87 -9.41
C GLU A 591 -7.47 50.63 -8.35
N LEU A 592 -6.16 50.38 -8.24
CA LEU A 592 -5.28 50.90 -7.18
C LEU A 592 -4.78 52.33 -7.42
N ILE A 593 -4.55 52.75 -8.68
CA ILE A 593 -4.04 54.10 -9.01
C ILE A 593 -4.85 55.24 -8.35
N PRO A 594 -6.21 55.25 -8.41
CA PRO A 594 -7.02 56.28 -7.76
C PRO A 594 -6.83 56.40 -6.25
N PHE A 595 -6.52 55.30 -5.56
CA PHE A 595 -6.37 55.29 -4.10
C PHE A 595 -5.04 55.89 -3.64
N VAL A 596 -4.00 55.84 -4.49
CA VAL A 596 -2.66 56.34 -4.16
C VAL A 596 -2.48 57.80 -4.60
N THR A 597 -3.32 58.31 -5.50
CA THR A 597 -3.26 59.69 -6.01
C THR A 597 -4.23 60.67 -5.33
N GLN A 598 -5.03 60.21 -4.35
CA GLN A 598 -5.86 61.11 -3.54
C GLN A 598 -5.02 61.75 -2.44
N LYS A 599 -4.80 63.07 -2.53
CA LYS A 599 -4.45 63.93 -1.40
C LYS A 599 -5.72 64.57 -0.84
N ASP A 600 -5.75 64.71 0.49
CA ASP A 600 -6.66 65.53 1.28
C ASP A 600 -7.08 66.81 0.57
N GLY A 601 -8.39 66.98 0.39
CA GLY A 601 -8.94 68.11 -0.34
C GLY A 601 -10.36 68.47 0.07
N ASP A 602 -10.70 68.47 1.35
CA ASP A 602 -11.75 69.38 1.87
C ASP A 602 -11.70 69.51 3.41
N GLY A 603 -10.96 70.51 3.89
CA GLY A 603 -10.80 70.77 5.31
C GLY A 603 -10.38 72.22 5.52
N GLN A 604 -11.31 73.13 5.29
CA GLN A 604 -11.17 74.57 5.43
C GLN A 604 -10.83 74.93 6.89
N LEU A 605 -9.53 74.98 7.22
CA LEU A 605 -9.06 75.50 8.50
C LEU A 605 -9.14 77.03 8.45
N GLN A 606 -10.11 77.56 9.19
CA GLN A 606 -10.12 78.95 9.61
C GLN A 606 -8.82 79.26 10.37
N SER A 607 -8.22 80.37 9.99
CA SER A 607 -7.23 81.10 10.76
C SER A 607 -7.70 81.30 12.20
N ASP A 608 -6.85 80.96 13.17
CA ASP A 608 -6.58 81.83 14.31
C ASP A 608 -5.17 81.53 14.83
N ASP A 609 -4.47 82.62 15.13
CA ASP A 609 -3.06 82.74 15.48
C ASP A 609 -2.67 82.03 16.79
N GLU A 610 -1.40 81.61 16.90
CA GLU A 610 -0.41 82.02 17.94
C GLU A 610 0.70 80.96 18.14
N ASP A 611 1.91 81.35 17.72
CA ASP A 611 3.26 81.09 18.25
C ASP A 611 3.64 79.75 18.92
N SER A 612 4.65 79.08 18.34
CA SER A 612 5.97 78.89 18.99
C SER A 612 6.96 78.21 18.02
N ASP A 613 8.10 78.87 17.81
CA ASP A 613 9.32 78.31 17.22
C ASP A 613 9.78 77.06 17.99
N ASP A 614 10.18 76.02 17.26
CA ASP A 614 11.50 75.40 17.39
C ASP A 614 11.74 74.52 16.14
N GLU A 615 12.74 74.92 15.34
CA GLU A 615 13.34 74.05 14.33
C GLU A 615 14.13 72.95 15.02
N ASP A 616 13.78 71.69 14.79
CA ASP A 616 14.76 70.64 14.57
C ASP A 616 14.12 69.36 13.97
N ALA A 617 14.80 68.88 12.93
CA ALA A 617 14.70 67.59 12.26
C ALA A 617 13.49 67.32 11.34
N ASP A 618 13.73 67.58 10.05
CA ASP A 618 13.27 66.74 8.93
C ASP A 618 13.27 65.24 9.33
N VAL A 619 12.12 64.73 9.73
CA VAL A 619 11.83 63.29 9.67
C VAL A 619 10.98 63.09 8.42
N ASP A 620 11.71 63.07 7.30
CA ASP A 620 11.46 62.23 6.14
C ASP A 620 9.97 61.92 5.85
N ALA A 621 9.34 62.80 5.07
CA ALA A 621 8.10 62.54 4.34
C ALA A 621 8.29 61.50 3.20
N THR A 622 9.11 60.48 3.44
CA THR A 622 9.47 59.43 2.46
C THR A 622 8.61 58.16 2.60
N GLU A 623 7.77 58.03 3.63
CA GLU A 623 6.90 56.85 3.80
C GLU A 623 5.70 56.79 2.83
N ASP A 624 5.32 57.90 2.20
CA ASP A 624 4.21 57.99 1.24
C ASP A 624 4.62 57.82 -0.23
N ILE A 625 5.92 57.83 -0.52
CA ILE A 625 6.45 57.76 -1.90
C ILE A 625 6.68 56.30 -2.36
N VAL A 626 6.92 55.39 -1.41
CA VAL A 626 7.23 53.96 -1.67
C VAL A 626 6.12 53.21 -2.44
N PRO A 627 4.81 53.38 -2.15
CA PRO A 627 3.73 52.67 -2.85
C PRO A 627 3.61 53.07 -4.33
N VAL A 628 3.77 54.37 -4.62
CA VAL A 628 3.70 54.91 -5.98
C VAL A 628 4.82 54.34 -6.84
N HIS A 629 6.06 54.34 -6.31
CA HIS A 629 7.22 53.82 -7.04
C HIS A 629 7.07 52.33 -7.37
N PHE A 630 6.58 51.52 -6.42
CA PHE A 630 6.36 50.08 -6.64
C PHE A 630 5.28 49.81 -7.71
N LEU A 631 4.16 50.55 -7.69
CA LEU A 631 3.10 50.43 -8.70
C LEU A 631 3.58 50.84 -10.10
N ILE A 632 4.42 51.88 -10.18
CA ILE A 632 5.06 52.33 -11.42
C ILE A 632 6.06 51.29 -11.93
N ASP A 633 6.87 50.71 -11.05
CA ASP A 633 7.84 49.66 -11.41
C ASP A 633 7.13 48.40 -11.90
N LEU A 634 6.02 48.01 -11.26
CA LEU A 634 5.19 46.89 -11.68
C LEU A 634 4.54 47.18 -13.04
N LEU A 635 4.01 48.39 -13.24
CA LEU A 635 3.41 48.80 -14.52
C LEU A 635 4.46 48.83 -15.64
N ASN A 636 5.65 49.37 -15.39
CA ASN A 636 6.77 49.33 -16.33
C ASN A 636 7.20 47.89 -16.64
N ALA A 637 7.30 47.03 -15.63
CA ALA A 637 7.65 45.63 -15.82
C ALA A 637 6.62 44.86 -16.67
N VAL A 638 5.33 45.19 -16.53
CA VAL A 638 4.26 44.64 -17.37
C VAL A 638 4.35 45.17 -18.81
N LEU A 639 4.61 46.46 -18.99
CA LEU A 639 4.73 47.09 -20.32
C LEU A 639 5.98 46.63 -21.08
N GLU A 640 7.07 46.31 -20.37
CA GLU A 640 8.32 45.83 -20.98
C GLU A 640 8.37 44.30 -21.14
N GLY A 641 7.65 43.56 -20.30
CA GLY A 641 7.65 42.10 -20.28
C GLY A 641 6.57 41.42 -21.13
N CYS A 642 5.53 42.15 -21.56
CA CYS A 642 4.45 41.62 -22.39
C CYS A 642 4.60 42.02 -23.87
N SER A 643 4.04 41.22 -24.77
CA SER A 643 4.03 41.58 -26.20
C SER A 643 3.00 42.69 -26.45
N ASP A 644 3.28 43.58 -27.41
CA ASP A 644 2.34 44.64 -27.82
C ASP A 644 0.96 44.07 -28.20
N LYS A 645 0.90 42.84 -28.72
CA LYS A 645 -0.36 42.15 -29.06
C LYS A 645 -1.21 41.84 -27.83
N ASP A 646 -0.61 41.37 -26.74
CA ASP A 646 -1.33 40.99 -25.52
C ASP A 646 -1.79 42.24 -24.77
N LEU A 647 -0.98 43.31 -24.80
CA LEU A 647 -1.35 44.61 -24.23
C LEU A 647 -2.50 45.27 -25.00
N LEU A 648 -2.50 45.18 -26.33
CA LEU A 648 -3.57 45.74 -27.18
C LEU A 648 -4.93 45.03 -27.00
N GLN A 649 -4.97 43.79 -26.50
CA GLN A 649 -6.21 43.11 -26.14
C GLN A 649 -6.95 43.84 -25.00
N GLU A 650 -6.21 44.51 -24.10
CA GLU A 650 -6.72 45.26 -22.94
C GLU A 650 -6.75 46.78 -23.16
N LYS A 651 -6.95 47.22 -24.40
CA LYS A 651 -6.93 48.63 -24.83
C LYS A 651 -7.75 49.57 -23.93
N LYS A 652 -8.94 49.13 -23.50
CA LYS A 652 -9.85 49.94 -22.67
C LYS A 652 -9.25 50.25 -21.29
N VAL A 653 -8.61 49.26 -20.67
CA VAL A 653 -7.99 49.39 -19.34
C VAL A 653 -6.74 50.25 -19.46
N LEU A 654 -5.88 50.01 -20.46
CA LEU A 654 -4.68 50.81 -20.72
C LEU A 654 -4.99 52.28 -21.01
N THR A 655 -6.04 52.56 -21.79
CA THR A 655 -6.47 53.94 -22.08
C THR A 655 -6.93 54.64 -20.80
N SER A 656 -7.64 53.92 -19.92
CA SER A 656 -8.10 54.48 -18.65
C SER A 656 -6.97 54.67 -17.65
N ILE A 657 -5.99 53.76 -17.61
CA ILE A 657 -4.75 53.92 -16.82
C ILE A 657 -3.95 55.13 -17.33
N SER A 658 -3.69 55.24 -18.64
CA SER A 658 -2.98 56.38 -19.25
C SER A 658 -3.67 57.71 -18.91
N GLY A 659 -4.99 57.78 -19.05
CA GLY A 659 -5.77 58.97 -18.68
C GLY A 659 -5.66 59.33 -17.19
N ARG A 660 -5.65 58.33 -16.28
CA ARG A 660 -5.48 58.56 -14.84
C ARG A 660 -4.07 59.03 -14.49
N LEU A 661 -3.04 58.43 -15.09
CA LEU A 661 -1.63 58.81 -14.86
C LEU A 661 -1.33 60.21 -15.40
N LEU A 662 -1.86 60.56 -16.57
CA LEU A 662 -1.64 61.88 -17.18
C LEU A 662 -2.33 63.01 -16.39
N ASN A 663 -3.46 62.73 -15.72
CA ASN A 663 -4.14 63.70 -14.85
C ASN A 663 -3.31 64.07 -13.61
N HIS A 664 -2.41 63.21 -13.15
CA HIS A 664 -1.50 63.44 -12.01
C HIS A 664 -0.04 63.69 -12.46
N SER A 665 0.18 63.96 -13.76
CA SER A 665 1.52 64.12 -14.35
C SER A 665 2.32 65.34 -13.87
N THR A 666 1.68 66.27 -13.16
CA THR A 666 2.33 67.45 -12.58
C THR A 666 3.00 67.16 -11.23
N GLU A 667 2.69 66.04 -10.59
CA GLU A 667 3.14 65.70 -9.23
C GLU A 667 4.26 64.64 -9.23
N PHE A 668 4.33 63.79 -10.26
CA PHE A 668 5.34 62.74 -10.38
C PHE A 668 5.82 62.61 -11.85
N GLU A 669 7.10 62.92 -12.12
CA GLU A 669 7.69 62.82 -13.48
C GLU A 669 7.62 61.38 -14.03
N SER A 670 7.73 60.39 -13.16
CA SER A 670 7.64 58.96 -13.50
C SER A 670 6.25 58.54 -14.02
N PHE A 671 5.15 59.21 -13.64
CA PHE A 671 3.82 58.95 -14.23
C PHE A 671 3.70 59.42 -15.68
N LYS A 672 4.39 60.51 -16.02
CA LYS A 672 4.40 61.07 -17.37
C LYS A 672 5.18 60.18 -18.35
N GLU A 673 6.30 59.61 -17.92
CA GLU A 673 7.09 58.68 -18.73
C GLU A 673 6.31 57.39 -19.06
N VAL A 674 5.65 56.81 -18.06
CA VAL A 674 4.85 55.59 -18.23
C VAL A 674 3.58 55.85 -19.05
N GLY A 675 2.88 56.95 -18.80
CA GLY A 675 1.73 57.35 -19.63
C GLY A 675 2.11 57.54 -21.11
N GLN A 676 3.27 58.12 -21.39
CA GLN A 676 3.78 58.26 -22.77
C GLN A 676 4.19 56.92 -23.40
N LYS A 677 4.69 55.94 -22.63
CA LYS A 677 4.96 54.58 -23.13
C LYS A 677 3.65 53.88 -23.53
N ILE A 678 2.61 53.97 -22.70
CA ILE A 678 1.28 53.40 -22.99
C ILE A 678 0.67 54.04 -24.24
N ASP A 679 0.73 55.36 -24.36
CA ASP A 679 0.24 56.09 -25.53
C ASP A 679 0.98 55.71 -26.82
N LYS A 680 2.27 55.35 -26.77
CA LYS A 680 3.02 54.84 -27.93
C LYS A 680 2.54 53.46 -28.36
N ILE A 681 2.26 52.57 -27.41
CA ILE A 681 1.75 51.21 -27.67
C ILE A 681 0.35 51.30 -28.27
N LEU A 682 -0.52 52.15 -27.72
CA LEU A 682 -1.87 52.41 -28.23
C LEU A 682 -1.90 53.08 -29.62
N ARG A 683 -0.81 53.72 -30.06
CA ARG A 683 -0.69 54.32 -31.40
C ARG A 683 -0.19 53.35 -32.47
N ASN A 684 0.34 52.19 -32.10
CA ASN A 684 0.83 51.15 -33.03
C ASN A 684 -0.27 50.22 -33.56
N GLU A 685 -1.54 50.65 -33.52
CA GLU A 685 -2.72 49.83 -33.82
C GLU A 685 -2.86 49.30 -35.24
N ASP A 686 -2.21 49.95 -36.22
CA ASP A 686 -2.48 49.69 -37.64
C ASP A 686 -1.84 48.40 -38.21
N SER A 687 -1.22 47.54 -37.39
CA SER A 687 -0.46 46.36 -37.88
C SER A 687 -0.96 44.98 -37.43
N PHE A 688 -2.03 44.86 -36.63
CA PHE A 688 -2.49 43.55 -36.14
C PHE A 688 -4.00 43.32 -36.30
N HIS A 689 -4.41 43.07 -37.54
CA HIS A 689 -5.65 42.36 -37.83
C HIS A 689 -5.35 40.96 -38.38
N SER A 690 -5.56 39.92 -37.57
CA SER A 690 -6.22 38.68 -38.02
C SER A 690 -6.41 37.71 -36.85
N ASP A 691 -7.63 37.17 -36.78
CA ASP A 691 -8.01 35.86 -36.30
C ASP A 691 -7.72 35.50 -34.83
N LYS A 692 -8.78 35.51 -34.02
CA LYS A 692 -9.44 34.27 -33.56
C LYS A 692 -10.66 34.56 -32.68
N VAL A 693 -11.82 34.19 -33.19
CA VAL A 693 -12.93 33.72 -32.36
C VAL A 693 -12.67 32.22 -32.24
N ASP A 694 -12.00 31.77 -31.18
CA ASP A 694 -11.76 30.34 -30.97
C ASP A 694 -12.36 29.86 -29.64
N ASN A 695 -12.88 28.64 -29.71
CA ASN A 695 -13.74 27.96 -28.76
C ASN A 695 -13.18 27.93 -27.32
N HIS A 696 -13.83 28.64 -26.40
CA HIS A 696 -13.52 28.64 -24.95
C HIS A 696 -13.39 27.21 -24.37
N ALA A 697 -14.14 26.24 -24.88
CA ALA A 697 -14.06 24.84 -24.42
C ALA A 697 -12.74 24.14 -24.81
N GLU A 698 -12.15 24.47 -25.95
CA GLU A 698 -10.88 23.88 -26.41
C GLU A 698 -9.69 24.46 -25.65
N SER A 699 -9.75 25.76 -25.30
CA SER A 699 -8.79 26.41 -24.40
C SER A 699 -8.79 25.78 -23.00
N ILE A 700 -9.97 25.53 -22.40
CA ILE A 700 -10.05 24.87 -21.07
C ILE A 700 -9.43 23.48 -21.12
N ASN A 701 -9.70 22.72 -22.19
CA ASN A 701 -9.16 21.37 -22.33
C ASN A 701 -7.63 21.38 -22.55
N GLN A 702 -7.09 22.42 -23.19
CA GLN A 702 -5.64 22.64 -23.29
C GLN A 702 -5.02 22.91 -21.92
N ASP A 703 -5.64 23.75 -21.10
CA ASP A 703 -5.16 24.03 -19.74
C ASP A 703 -5.17 22.77 -18.86
N ILE A 704 -6.20 21.92 -18.99
CA ILE A 704 -6.25 20.62 -18.29
C ILE A 704 -5.14 19.68 -18.78
N LEU A 705 -4.84 19.66 -20.09
CA LEU A 705 -3.76 18.85 -20.62
C LEU A 705 -2.41 19.30 -20.06
N ASP A 706 -2.13 20.60 -20.11
CA ASP A 706 -0.86 21.15 -19.64
C ASP A 706 -0.69 20.89 -18.13
N LYS A 707 -1.75 21.06 -17.34
CA LYS A 707 -1.78 20.68 -15.92
C LYS A 707 -1.46 19.19 -15.73
N ALA A 708 -2.13 18.29 -16.46
CA ALA A 708 -1.92 16.86 -16.32
C ALA A 708 -0.47 16.44 -16.64
N LEU A 709 0.18 17.08 -17.61
CA LEU A 709 1.59 16.84 -17.96
C LEU A 709 2.56 17.34 -16.88
N VAL A 710 2.25 18.47 -16.24
CA VAL A 710 2.99 18.97 -15.07
C VAL A 710 2.86 17.98 -13.91
N ASP A 711 1.64 17.55 -13.59
CA ASP A 711 1.36 16.61 -12.50
C ASP A 711 2.06 15.25 -12.73
N LEU A 712 2.17 14.79 -13.97
CA LEU A 712 2.92 13.56 -14.32
C LEU A 712 4.42 13.66 -14.08
N SER A 713 4.97 14.87 -14.19
CA SER A 713 6.40 15.14 -13.98
C SER A 713 6.74 15.35 -12.50
N ASP A 714 5.73 15.45 -11.63
CA ASP A 714 5.89 15.65 -10.19
C ASP A 714 6.57 14.45 -9.52
N PRO A 715 7.48 14.61 -8.55
CA PRO A 715 8.09 13.48 -7.84
C PRO A 715 7.10 12.65 -6.99
N LEU A 716 5.97 13.23 -6.55
CA LEU A 716 5.04 12.61 -5.60
C LEU A 716 4.06 11.68 -6.33
N ALA A 717 4.00 10.42 -5.86
CA ALA A 717 3.18 9.39 -6.48
C ALA A 717 1.67 9.72 -6.58
N PRO A 718 1.02 10.33 -5.55
CA PRO A 718 -0.38 10.77 -5.65
C PRO A 718 -0.65 11.77 -6.77
N ILE A 719 0.27 12.72 -6.99
CA ILE A 719 0.12 13.77 -8.00
C ILE A 719 0.27 13.18 -9.40
N LYS A 720 1.28 12.32 -9.62
CA LYS A 720 1.44 11.55 -10.87
C LYS A 720 0.17 10.77 -11.23
N ALA A 721 -0.43 10.08 -10.25
CA ALA A 721 -1.65 9.31 -10.47
C ALA A 721 -2.85 10.22 -10.80
N SER A 722 -2.95 11.41 -10.19
CA SER A 722 -3.95 12.40 -10.57
C SER A 722 -3.78 12.83 -12.03
N GLY A 723 -2.55 13.11 -12.47
CA GLY A 723 -2.25 13.44 -13.86
C GLY A 723 -2.70 12.36 -14.85
N LEU A 724 -2.41 11.08 -14.57
CA LEU A 724 -2.91 9.95 -15.40
C LEU A 724 -4.44 9.94 -15.52
N ARG A 725 -5.13 10.19 -14.40
CA ARG A 725 -6.59 10.25 -14.36
C ARG A 725 -7.14 11.45 -15.13
N GLU A 726 -6.49 12.61 -15.08
CA GLU A 726 -6.88 13.79 -15.86
C GLU A 726 -6.74 13.54 -17.37
N LEU A 727 -5.64 12.92 -17.80
CA LEU A 727 -5.48 12.49 -19.20
C LEU A 727 -6.59 11.55 -19.65
N ARG A 728 -6.97 10.60 -18.80
CA ARG A 728 -8.09 9.69 -19.07
C ARG A 728 -9.42 10.44 -19.17
N THR A 729 -9.66 11.38 -18.26
CA THR A 729 -10.86 12.23 -18.26
C THR A 729 -10.99 13.05 -19.55
N LEU A 730 -9.87 13.53 -20.12
CA LEU A 730 -9.88 14.23 -21.42
C LEU A 730 -10.34 13.31 -22.57
N VAL A 731 -9.94 12.03 -22.54
CA VAL A 731 -10.37 11.02 -23.52
C VAL A 731 -11.84 10.67 -23.33
N GLU A 732 -12.29 10.48 -22.09
CA GLU A 732 -13.71 10.24 -21.74
C GLU A 732 -14.61 11.38 -22.26
N LYS A 733 -14.14 12.63 -22.16
CA LYS A 733 -14.81 13.83 -22.70
C LYS A 733 -14.69 14.00 -24.22
N LYS A 734 -14.00 13.10 -24.93
CA LYS A 734 -13.73 13.16 -26.39
C LYS A 734 -13.07 14.47 -26.83
N SER A 735 -12.14 14.99 -26.01
CA SER A 735 -11.40 16.20 -26.33
C SER A 735 -10.50 16.02 -27.57
N SER A 736 -10.45 17.01 -28.46
CA SER A 736 -9.54 17.07 -29.63
C SER A 736 -8.08 17.32 -29.25
N VAL A 737 -7.84 17.79 -28.02
CA VAL A 737 -6.55 18.31 -27.55
C VAL A 737 -5.49 17.21 -27.39
N ILE A 738 -5.91 15.98 -27.08
CA ILE A 738 -5.01 14.83 -26.95
C ILE A 738 -5.58 13.59 -27.64
N SER A 739 -4.73 12.88 -28.38
CA SER A 739 -5.13 11.63 -29.01
C SER A 739 -5.18 10.48 -28.00
N LEU A 740 -6.15 9.57 -28.16
CA LEU A 740 -6.23 8.30 -27.43
C LEU A 740 -4.89 7.56 -27.45
N ASP A 741 -4.23 7.57 -28.61
CA ASP A 741 -2.95 6.93 -28.85
C ASP A 741 -1.84 7.43 -27.92
N ARG A 742 -1.76 8.75 -27.71
CA ARG A 742 -0.80 9.35 -26.81
C ARG A 742 -1.08 8.96 -25.36
N VAL A 743 -2.35 8.97 -24.95
CA VAL A 743 -2.75 8.62 -23.58
C VAL A 743 -2.45 7.16 -23.26
N VAL A 744 -2.69 6.23 -24.19
CA VAL A 744 -2.35 4.80 -24.03
C VAL A 744 -0.84 4.60 -23.86
N ILE A 745 -0.01 5.28 -24.68
CA ILE A 745 1.45 5.20 -24.57
C ILE A 745 1.93 5.70 -23.21
N LEU A 746 1.41 6.85 -22.74
CA LEU A 746 1.76 7.39 -21.43
C LEU A 746 1.37 6.41 -20.31
N HIS A 747 0.17 5.84 -20.34
CA HIS A 747 -0.22 4.84 -19.34
C HIS A 747 0.66 3.57 -19.38
N LEU A 748 1.09 3.12 -20.57
CA LEU A 748 2.02 2.00 -20.72
C LEU A 748 3.43 2.30 -20.19
N GLU A 749 3.88 3.55 -20.26
CA GLU A 749 5.14 3.99 -19.66
C GLU A 749 5.06 3.92 -18.12
N TYR A 750 3.97 4.42 -17.53
CA TYR A 750 3.76 4.39 -16.08
C TYR A 750 3.37 3.00 -15.54
N LEU A 751 2.90 2.09 -16.40
CA LEU A 751 2.72 0.68 -16.06
C LEU A 751 4.04 0.01 -15.62
N LYS A 752 5.19 0.53 -16.05
CA LYS A 752 6.53 0.03 -15.69
C LYS A 752 7.08 0.63 -14.40
N HIS A 753 6.33 1.50 -13.73
CA HIS A 753 6.79 2.20 -12.54
C HIS A 753 7.01 1.22 -11.36
N PRO A 754 8.06 1.40 -10.54
CA PRO A 754 8.33 0.51 -9.40
C PRO A 754 7.36 0.70 -8.23
N ASP A 755 6.80 1.91 -8.03
CA ASP A 755 5.78 2.15 -7.00
C ASP A 755 4.44 1.47 -7.38
N PRO A 756 3.93 0.53 -6.56
CA PRO A 756 2.67 -0.14 -6.81
C PRO A 756 1.46 0.75 -6.93
N TYR A 757 1.45 1.88 -6.23
CA TYR A 757 0.34 2.83 -6.33
C TYR A 757 0.20 3.38 -7.76
N ILE A 758 1.32 3.66 -8.43
CA ILE A 758 1.32 4.25 -9.77
C ILE A 758 0.94 3.24 -10.84
N TYR A 759 1.53 2.04 -10.84
CA TYR A 759 1.22 1.06 -11.88
C TYR A 759 -0.21 0.52 -11.73
N LEU A 760 -0.75 0.35 -10.50
CA LEU A 760 -2.14 -0.05 -10.31
C LEU A 760 -3.12 1.02 -10.81
N ASN A 761 -2.82 2.31 -10.63
CA ASN A 761 -3.59 3.38 -11.24
C ASN A 761 -3.46 3.38 -12.77
N SER A 762 -2.29 2.99 -13.30
CA SER A 762 -2.08 2.84 -14.75
C SER A 762 -2.91 1.68 -15.32
N ILE A 763 -3.02 0.55 -14.60
CA ILE A 763 -3.91 -0.57 -14.96
C ILE A 763 -5.36 -0.09 -15.01
N LYS A 764 -5.86 0.53 -13.94
CA LYS A 764 -7.21 1.13 -13.91
C LYS A 764 -7.45 2.11 -15.05
N GLY A 765 -6.44 2.89 -15.41
CA GLY A 765 -6.49 3.82 -16.54
C GLY A 765 -6.61 3.08 -17.87
N LEU A 766 -5.74 2.12 -18.15
CA LEU A 766 -5.76 1.32 -19.38
C LEU A 766 -7.04 0.51 -19.53
N THR A 767 -7.56 -0.07 -18.44
CA THR A 767 -8.82 -0.81 -18.45
C THR A 767 -9.98 0.09 -18.90
N ALA A 768 -10.11 1.27 -18.29
CA ALA A 768 -11.15 2.23 -18.67
C ALA A 768 -10.98 2.76 -20.11
N LEU A 769 -9.75 2.88 -20.61
CA LEU A 769 -9.52 3.19 -22.03
C LEU A 769 -9.98 2.06 -22.96
N CYS A 770 -9.90 0.80 -22.53
CA CYS A 770 -10.43 -0.35 -23.28
C CYS A 770 -11.97 -0.30 -23.37
N GLU A 771 -12.67 0.11 -22.31
CA GLU A 771 -14.13 0.29 -22.35
C GLU A 771 -14.56 1.37 -23.36
N ILE A 772 -13.74 2.42 -23.55
CA ILE A 772 -14.05 3.52 -24.49
C ILE A 772 -13.84 3.10 -25.96
N ASN A 773 -12.71 2.46 -26.28
CA ASN A 773 -12.37 2.06 -27.65
C ASN A 773 -11.53 0.78 -27.68
N GLY A 774 -12.18 -0.33 -27.28
CA GLY A 774 -11.53 -1.64 -27.09
C GLY A 774 -10.70 -2.08 -28.28
N LYS A 775 -11.21 -1.99 -29.51
CA LYS A 775 -10.48 -2.47 -30.70
C LYS A 775 -9.10 -1.82 -30.86
N THR A 776 -9.01 -0.50 -30.68
CA THR A 776 -7.75 0.24 -30.89
C THR A 776 -6.79 0.03 -29.73
N VAL A 777 -7.31 0.10 -28.49
CA VAL A 777 -6.49 -0.02 -27.29
C VAL A 777 -5.99 -1.45 -27.09
N LEU A 778 -6.87 -2.45 -27.24
CA LEU A 778 -6.49 -3.87 -27.13
C LEU A 778 -5.46 -4.26 -28.18
N SER A 779 -5.55 -3.75 -29.41
CA SER A 779 -4.54 -4.04 -30.45
C SER A 779 -3.12 -3.64 -30.01
N LYS A 780 -2.98 -2.48 -29.35
CA LYS A 780 -1.70 -2.01 -28.80
C LYS A 780 -1.24 -2.82 -27.59
N LEU A 781 -2.17 -3.14 -26.69
CA LEU A 781 -1.86 -3.98 -25.53
C LEU A 781 -1.40 -5.37 -25.97
N ILE A 782 -2.04 -5.95 -26.98
CA ILE A 782 -1.67 -7.25 -27.56
C ILE A 782 -0.29 -7.19 -28.22
N GLU A 783 0.06 -6.09 -28.89
CA GLU A 783 1.42 -5.91 -29.43
C GLU A 783 2.47 -5.94 -28.30
N VAL A 784 2.23 -5.22 -27.20
CA VAL A 784 3.11 -5.22 -26.03
C VAL A 784 3.16 -6.59 -25.36
N TYR A 785 2.00 -7.24 -25.22
CA TYR A 785 1.88 -8.56 -24.64
C TYR A 785 2.62 -9.62 -25.48
N GLY A 786 2.52 -9.57 -26.80
CA GLY A 786 3.13 -10.51 -27.75
C GLY A 786 4.65 -10.36 -27.89
N ASP A 787 5.19 -9.13 -27.85
CA ASP A 787 6.62 -8.87 -28.08
C ASP A 787 7.50 -9.15 -26.84
N THR A 788 7.83 -10.42 -26.66
CA THR A 788 8.66 -10.95 -25.57
C THR A 788 10.15 -10.62 -25.70
N LYS A 789 10.57 -10.07 -26.85
CA LYS A 789 11.97 -9.65 -27.06
C LYS A 789 12.20 -8.21 -26.62
N LYS A 790 11.23 -7.33 -26.87
CA LYS A 790 11.33 -5.91 -26.48
C LYS A 790 10.87 -5.64 -25.05
N ASN A 791 9.91 -6.41 -24.55
CA ASN A 791 9.32 -6.18 -23.24
C ASN A 791 9.86 -7.15 -22.18
N LYS A 792 10.06 -6.64 -20.96
CA LYS A 792 10.44 -7.46 -19.81
C LYS A 792 9.24 -8.31 -19.36
N LEU A 793 9.54 -9.46 -18.74
CA LEU A 793 8.54 -10.38 -18.17
C LEU A 793 7.48 -9.65 -17.33
N ASP A 794 7.92 -8.81 -16.39
CA ASP A 794 7.05 -8.01 -15.51
C ASP A 794 6.09 -7.09 -16.29
N THR A 795 6.54 -6.42 -17.36
CA THR A 795 5.66 -5.59 -18.19
C THR A 795 4.58 -6.42 -18.88
N ILE A 796 4.94 -7.60 -19.38
CA ILE A 796 4.00 -8.49 -20.08
C ILE A 796 2.94 -9.00 -19.09
N LEU A 797 3.35 -9.39 -17.88
CA LEU A 797 2.44 -9.87 -16.85
C LEU A 797 1.48 -8.75 -16.38
N ARG A 798 1.98 -7.51 -16.20
CA ARG A 798 1.13 -6.34 -15.90
C ARG A 798 0.12 -6.02 -17.01
N VAL A 799 0.47 -6.24 -18.29
CA VAL A 799 -0.52 -6.13 -19.38
C VAL A 799 -1.55 -7.26 -19.29
N GLY A 800 -1.15 -8.47 -18.88
CA GLY A 800 -2.06 -9.56 -18.56
C GLY A 800 -3.08 -9.17 -17.48
N GLU A 801 -2.65 -8.45 -16.43
CA GLU A 801 -3.55 -7.91 -15.39
C GLU A 801 -4.54 -6.88 -15.94
N VAL A 802 -4.15 -6.06 -16.94
CA VAL A 802 -5.08 -5.17 -17.65
C VAL A 802 -6.15 -5.98 -18.38
N PHE A 803 -5.78 -7.08 -19.04
CA PHE A 803 -6.76 -7.96 -19.68
C PHE A 803 -7.73 -8.58 -18.67
N ILE A 804 -7.22 -9.15 -17.57
CA ILE A 804 -8.06 -9.70 -16.49
C ILE A 804 -9.03 -8.64 -15.97
N SER A 805 -8.51 -7.45 -15.64
CA SER A 805 -9.33 -6.34 -15.16
C SER A 805 -10.39 -5.91 -16.18
N TYR A 806 -10.08 -5.90 -17.48
CA TYR A 806 -11.03 -5.57 -18.54
C TYR A 806 -12.13 -6.63 -18.68
N ILE A 807 -11.74 -7.92 -18.70
CA ILE A 807 -12.68 -9.05 -18.79
C ILE A 807 -13.67 -9.02 -17.61
N GLN A 808 -13.16 -8.82 -16.39
CA GLN A 808 -14.00 -8.76 -15.18
C GLN A 808 -14.99 -7.58 -15.19
N ILE A 809 -14.60 -6.43 -15.73
CA ILE A 809 -15.47 -5.25 -15.80
C ILE A 809 -16.56 -5.43 -16.87
N GLU A 810 -16.21 -5.93 -18.05
CA GLU A 810 -17.19 -6.23 -19.11
C GLU A 810 -18.20 -7.28 -18.65
N ASN A 811 -17.79 -8.21 -17.77
CA ASN A 811 -18.64 -9.25 -17.22
C ASN A 811 -19.41 -10.01 -18.32
N GLU A 812 -20.74 -10.11 -18.23
CA GLU A 812 -21.60 -10.74 -19.25
C GLU A 812 -21.52 -10.09 -20.64
N LEU A 813 -20.98 -8.88 -20.77
CA LEU A 813 -20.77 -8.19 -22.06
C LEU A 813 -19.51 -8.66 -22.79
N PHE A 814 -18.65 -9.44 -22.13
CA PHE A 814 -17.42 -9.93 -22.73
C PHE A 814 -17.69 -10.98 -23.82
N GLN A 815 -17.75 -10.55 -25.08
CA GLN A 815 -18.01 -11.41 -26.25
C GLN A 815 -17.50 -10.79 -27.56
N GLY A 816 -17.59 -11.54 -28.66
CA GLY A 816 -17.37 -11.03 -30.01
C GLY A 816 -15.91 -10.69 -30.34
N THR A 817 -15.69 -9.59 -31.06
CA THR A 817 -14.36 -9.28 -31.65
C THR A 817 -13.30 -9.00 -30.60
N ASN A 818 -13.61 -8.22 -29.55
CA ASN A 818 -12.65 -7.86 -28.51
C ASN A 818 -12.23 -9.10 -27.71
N ALA A 819 -13.19 -9.98 -27.38
CA ALA A 819 -12.92 -11.24 -26.70
C ALA A 819 -12.00 -12.14 -27.55
N ASN A 820 -12.31 -12.27 -28.85
CA ASN A 820 -11.49 -13.05 -29.77
C ASN A 820 -10.04 -12.56 -29.86
N LEU A 821 -9.81 -11.24 -29.89
CA LEU A 821 -8.45 -10.69 -29.92
C LEU A 821 -7.61 -11.11 -28.71
N ILE A 822 -8.18 -11.08 -27.50
CA ILE A 822 -7.49 -11.50 -26.27
C ILE A 822 -7.25 -13.02 -26.28
N ILE A 823 -8.27 -13.79 -26.68
CA ILE A 823 -8.18 -15.26 -26.76
C ILE A 823 -7.09 -15.68 -27.75
N ASP A 824 -7.03 -15.07 -28.94
CA ASP A 824 -6.05 -15.37 -29.98
C ASP A 824 -4.62 -15.12 -29.45
N ALA A 825 -4.40 -13.98 -28.80
CA ALA A 825 -3.10 -13.62 -28.21
C ALA A 825 -2.68 -14.62 -27.11
N CYS A 826 -3.62 -15.09 -26.29
CA CYS A 826 -3.35 -16.08 -25.25
C CYS A 826 -3.01 -17.46 -25.85
N ILE A 827 -3.82 -17.94 -26.80
CA ILE A 827 -3.61 -19.23 -27.48
C ILE A 827 -2.25 -19.24 -28.20
N GLU A 828 -1.89 -18.15 -28.87
CA GLU A 828 -0.60 -18.03 -29.55
C GLU A 828 0.57 -18.23 -28.56
N LYS A 829 0.51 -17.61 -27.37
CA LYS A 829 1.54 -17.78 -26.34
C LYS A 829 1.59 -19.21 -25.81
N ILE A 830 0.44 -19.81 -25.50
CA ILE A 830 0.36 -21.15 -24.91
C ILE A 830 1.03 -22.18 -25.82
N ARG A 831 0.87 -22.04 -27.13
CA ARG A 831 1.44 -22.94 -28.15
C ARG A 831 2.97 -22.84 -28.30
N GLN A 832 3.62 -21.81 -27.76
CA GLN A 832 5.09 -21.59 -27.89
C GLN A 832 5.93 -22.40 -26.89
N LYS A 833 5.65 -23.71 -26.76
CA LYS A 833 6.40 -24.64 -25.88
C LYS A 833 7.90 -24.61 -26.19
N GLY A 834 8.72 -24.48 -25.14
CA GLY A 834 10.19 -24.50 -25.22
C GLY A 834 10.84 -23.24 -25.81
N LYS A 835 10.05 -22.29 -26.33
CA LYS A 835 10.53 -20.97 -26.78
C LYS A 835 10.23 -19.87 -25.79
N LEU A 836 9.10 -19.99 -25.09
CA LEU A 836 8.61 -19.01 -24.13
C LEU A 836 8.69 -19.58 -22.71
N ASP A 837 8.94 -18.70 -21.75
CA ASP A 837 8.87 -19.00 -20.32
C ASP A 837 7.49 -19.57 -19.95
N ASN A 838 7.46 -20.68 -19.20
CA ASN A 838 6.22 -21.30 -18.74
C ASN A 838 5.38 -20.37 -17.85
N ARG A 839 5.99 -19.40 -17.16
CA ARG A 839 5.26 -18.39 -16.38
C ARG A 839 4.36 -17.51 -17.26
N LEU A 840 4.83 -17.16 -18.45
CA LEU A 840 4.04 -16.39 -19.43
C LEU A 840 2.92 -17.22 -20.04
N ARG A 841 3.19 -18.50 -20.31
CA ARG A 841 2.19 -19.46 -20.81
C ARG A 841 1.11 -19.72 -19.75
N MET A 842 1.50 -19.82 -18.49
CA MET A 842 0.59 -19.96 -17.35
C MET A 842 -0.28 -18.72 -17.17
N SER A 843 0.31 -17.52 -17.25
CA SER A 843 -0.46 -16.26 -17.23
C SER A 843 -1.50 -16.21 -18.36
N ALA A 844 -1.14 -16.62 -19.59
CA ALA A 844 -2.08 -16.73 -20.69
C ALA A 844 -3.21 -17.74 -20.41
N MET A 845 -2.90 -18.88 -19.77
CA MET A 845 -3.94 -19.83 -19.34
C MET A 845 -4.87 -19.24 -18.28
N SER A 846 -4.32 -18.51 -17.29
CA SER A 846 -5.11 -17.84 -16.28
C SER A 846 -6.08 -16.82 -16.89
N ILE A 847 -5.64 -16.04 -17.89
CA ILE A 847 -6.52 -15.10 -18.60
C ILE A 847 -7.66 -15.83 -19.30
N LEU A 848 -7.39 -16.97 -19.95
CA LEU A 848 -8.44 -17.79 -20.56
C LEU A 848 -9.41 -18.36 -19.52
N GLY A 849 -8.91 -18.73 -18.33
CA GLY A 849 -9.74 -19.16 -17.19
C GLY A 849 -10.72 -18.08 -16.77
N VAL A 850 -10.24 -16.84 -16.59
CA VAL A 850 -11.08 -15.68 -16.28
C VAL A 850 -12.12 -15.43 -17.37
N CYS A 851 -11.76 -15.54 -18.66
CA CYS A 851 -12.73 -15.43 -19.76
C CYS A 851 -13.89 -16.44 -19.62
N LEU A 852 -13.59 -17.68 -19.25
CA LEU A 852 -14.59 -18.74 -19.08
C LEU A 852 -15.46 -18.52 -17.84
N GLN A 853 -14.85 -18.17 -16.71
CA GLN A 853 -15.58 -17.88 -15.47
C GLN A 853 -16.56 -16.71 -15.66
N VAL A 854 -16.14 -15.67 -16.38
CA VAL A 854 -16.95 -14.47 -16.59
C VAL A 854 -18.08 -14.70 -17.60
N ASN A 855 -17.78 -15.25 -18.78
CA ASN A 855 -18.81 -15.44 -19.82
C ASN A 855 -18.48 -16.57 -20.81
N ALA A 856 -18.42 -17.82 -20.32
CA ALA A 856 -18.21 -18.99 -21.19
C ALA A 856 -19.22 -19.07 -22.35
N LYS A 857 -20.48 -18.70 -22.13
CA LYS A 857 -21.54 -18.70 -23.18
C LYS A 857 -21.22 -17.72 -24.31
N GLY A 858 -20.75 -16.52 -23.98
CA GLY A 858 -20.38 -15.49 -24.97
C GLY A 858 -19.20 -15.87 -25.86
N ILE A 859 -18.40 -16.86 -25.45
CA ILE A 859 -17.19 -17.33 -26.15
C ILE A 859 -17.26 -18.82 -26.52
N GLU A 860 -18.46 -19.42 -26.55
CA GLU A 860 -18.67 -20.86 -26.78
C GLU A 860 -17.91 -21.38 -28.01
N SER A 861 -17.94 -20.62 -29.12
CA SER A 861 -17.25 -20.97 -30.37
C SER A 861 -15.73 -21.16 -30.24
N ARG A 862 -15.11 -20.65 -29.17
CA ARG A 862 -13.66 -20.71 -28.94
C ARG A 862 -13.25 -21.76 -27.91
N ILE A 863 -14.20 -22.34 -27.17
CA ILE A 863 -13.94 -23.33 -26.11
C ILE A 863 -13.16 -24.54 -26.67
N THR A 864 -13.49 -25.00 -27.88
CA THR A 864 -12.80 -26.10 -28.54
C THR A 864 -11.30 -25.85 -28.67
N GLU A 865 -10.88 -24.63 -29.07
CA GLU A 865 -9.46 -24.30 -29.22
C GLU A 865 -8.72 -24.22 -27.87
N MET A 866 -9.43 -23.83 -26.81
CA MET A 866 -8.89 -23.82 -25.44
C MET A 866 -8.66 -25.26 -24.96
N LEU A 867 -9.64 -26.14 -25.17
CA LEU A 867 -9.55 -27.55 -24.83
C LEU A 867 -8.49 -28.29 -25.67
N ASP A 868 -8.32 -27.95 -26.96
CA ASP A 868 -7.21 -28.47 -27.77
C ASP A 868 -5.85 -28.19 -27.10
N CYS A 869 -5.66 -26.99 -26.55
CA CYS A 869 -4.44 -26.62 -25.84
C CYS A 869 -4.29 -27.42 -24.54
N VAL A 870 -5.36 -27.58 -23.76
CA VAL A 870 -5.38 -28.38 -22.51
C VAL A 870 -5.01 -29.83 -22.78
N PHE A 871 -5.65 -30.47 -23.77
CA PHE A 871 -5.36 -31.84 -24.16
C PHE A 871 -3.92 -31.98 -24.65
N GLY A 872 -3.44 -31.04 -25.46
CA GLY A 872 -2.05 -31.00 -25.91
C GLY A 872 -1.06 -30.93 -24.73
N ILE A 873 -1.33 -30.11 -23.72
CA ILE A 873 -0.50 -29.99 -22.52
C ILE A 873 -0.50 -31.30 -21.72
N LEU A 874 -1.67 -31.83 -21.39
CA LEU A 874 -1.80 -33.02 -20.53
C LEU A 874 -1.27 -34.29 -21.20
N GLN A 875 -1.35 -34.40 -22.53
CA GLN A 875 -0.84 -35.56 -23.26
C GLN A 875 0.66 -35.47 -23.60
N LEU A 876 1.17 -34.28 -23.93
CA LEU A 876 2.50 -34.10 -24.52
C LEU A 876 3.53 -33.44 -23.59
N GLU A 877 3.14 -32.85 -22.47
CA GLU A 877 4.03 -32.17 -21.51
C GLU A 877 4.23 -32.99 -20.23
N THR A 878 4.61 -34.26 -20.34
CA THR A 878 4.87 -35.15 -19.19
C THR A 878 6.20 -34.85 -18.49
N SER A 879 6.30 -35.20 -17.19
CA SER A 879 7.49 -35.04 -16.34
C SER A 879 8.77 -35.69 -16.89
N THR A 880 8.65 -36.61 -17.85
CA THR A 880 9.75 -37.35 -18.47
C THR A 880 10.34 -36.68 -19.71
N SER A 881 9.70 -35.63 -20.24
CA SER A 881 10.05 -35.00 -21.52
C SER A 881 11.23 -34.03 -21.45
N SER A 882 11.75 -33.73 -20.25
CA SER A 882 12.86 -32.81 -19.98
C SER A 882 14.26 -33.42 -20.17
N GLY A 883 14.35 -34.69 -20.60
CA GLY A 883 15.62 -35.41 -20.78
C GLY A 883 16.35 -35.20 -22.11
N SER A 884 15.77 -34.52 -23.12
CA SER A 884 16.30 -34.64 -24.49
C SER A 884 16.33 -33.39 -25.36
N SER A 885 16.23 -32.17 -24.83
CA SER A 885 16.55 -30.96 -25.61
C SER A 885 16.56 -29.66 -24.80
N SER A 886 17.68 -29.31 -24.19
CA SER A 886 18.31 -27.97 -24.26
C SER A 886 19.47 -27.85 -23.29
N SER A 887 20.68 -27.86 -23.83
CA SER A 887 21.89 -27.35 -23.20
C SER A 887 21.84 -25.82 -23.11
N SER A 888 20.95 -25.28 -22.28
CA SER A 888 20.95 -23.88 -21.87
C SER A 888 21.33 -23.82 -20.40
N SER A 889 22.52 -23.27 -20.16
CA SER A 889 23.12 -23.02 -18.87
C SER A 889 22.37 -21.92 -18.12
N SER A 890 21.32 -22.30 -17.40
CA SER A 890 20.76 -21.56 -16.27
C SER A 890 19.96 -22.57 -15.45
N GLY A 891 20.20 -22.63 -14.13
CA GLY A 891 19.58 -23.61 -13.24
C GLY A 891 18.09 -23.33 -12.99
N ASP A 892 17.27 -23.44 -14.03
CA ASP A 892 15.83 -23.29 -13.95
C ASP A 892 15.17 -24.51 -13.32
N ARG A 893 14.20 -24.22 -12.46
CA ARG A 893 13.33 -25.19 -11.81
C ARG A 893 12.57 -25.97 -12.89
N ASP A 894 12.28 -27.24 -12.64
CA ASP A 894 11.44 -28.05 -13.53
C ASP A 894 10.00 -27.53 -13.46
N ASP A 895 9.73 -26.40 -14.13
CA ASP A 895 8.44 -25.70 -14.14
C ASP A 895 7.44 -26.37 -15.11
N SER A 896 7.67 -27.63 -15.48
CA SER A 896 6.78 -28.39 -16.38
C SER A 896 5.42 -28.69 -15.74
N PHE A 897 5.38 -28.84 -14.41
CA PHE A 897 4.15 -29.05 -13.66
C PHE A 897 3.22 -27.83 -13.70
N ILE A 898 3.77 -26.61 -13.82
CA ILE A 898 2.99 -25.36 -13.79
C ILE A 898 1.96 -25.35 -14.93
N MET A 899 2.38 -25.75 -16.13
CA MET A 899 1.47 -25.79 -17.28
C MET A 899 0.38 -26.83 -17.10
N ARG A 900 0.70 -28.01 -16.56
CA ARG A 900 -0.29 -29.07 -16.31
C ARG A 900 -1.31 -28.64 -15.26
N ARG A 901 -0.86 -28.02 -14.16
CA ARG A 901 -1.75 -27.40 -13.15
C ARG A 901 -2.67 -26.37 -13.79
N SER A 902 -2.13 -25.45 -14.59
CA SER A 902 -2.94 -24.42 -15.26
C SER A 902 -3.95 -24.99 -16.26
N ALA A 903 -3.61 -26.10 -16.92
CA ALA A 903 -4.51 -26.77 -17.87
C ALA A 903 -5.68 -27.45 -17.15
N ILE A 904 -5.43 -28.08 -16.00
CA ILE A 904 -6.49 -28.65 -15.14
C ILE A 904 -7.35 -27.55 -14.55
N HIS A 905 -6.73 -26.45 -14.09
CA HIS A 905 -7.46 -25.30 -13.57
C HIS A 905 -8.39 -24.68 -14.63
N LEU A 906 -7.96 -24.63 -15.90
CA LEU A 906 -8.83 -24.16 -16.99
C LEU A 906 -10.07 -25.04 -17.19
N ILE A 907 -9.94 -26.37 -17.02
CA ILE A 907 -11.09 -27.29 -17.05
C ILE A 907 -12.02 -26.97 -15.88
N HIS A 908 -11.48 -26.79 -14.68
CA HIS A 908 -12.25 -26.38 -13.52
C HIS A 908 -13.00 -25.05 -13.76
N ASP A 909 -12.33 -24.05 -14.33
CA ASP A 909 -12.91 -22.74 -14.64
C ASP A 909 -14.06 -22.80 -15.64
N LEU A 910 -13.96 -23.69 -16.64
CA LEU A 910 -15.07 -23.96 -17.56
C LEU A 910 -16.29 -24.51 -16.81
N MET A 911 -16.07 -25.44 -15.88
CA MET A 911 -17.13 -26.12 -15.14
C MET A 911 -17.80 -25.23 -14.09
N TYR A 912 -17.09 -24.24 -13.55
CA TYR A 912 -17.52 -23.41 -12.42
C TYR A 912 -18.93 -22.80 -12.60
N ASN A 913 -19.22 -22.25 -13.79
CA ASN A 913 -20.53 -21.63 -14.11
C ASN A 913 -21.32 -22.34 -15.21
N SER A 914 -20.66 -23.16 -16.04
CA SER A 914 -21.26 -23.71 -17.27
C SER A 914 -21.85 -25.11 -17.10
N GLY A 915 -21.41 -25.85 -16.08
CA GLY A 915 -21.66 -27.29 -15.97
C GLY A 915 -21.17 -28.06 -17.20
N LEU A 916 -21.84 -29.17 -17.53
CA LEU A 916 -21.48 -30.01 -18.69
C LEU A 916 -22.06 -29.47 -20.02
N SER A 917 -22.96 -28.48 -19.97
CA SER A 917 -23.76 -28.02 -21.10
C SER A 917 -22.95 -27.36 -22.25
N LEU A 918 -21.82 -26.72 -21.94
CA LEU A 918 -20.96 -26.03 -22.91
C LEU A 918 -19.79 -26.88 -23.41
N LEU A 919 -19.75 -28.17 -23.08
CA LEU A 919 -18.72 -29.07 -23.60
C LEU A 919 -18.94 -29.35 -25.09
N PRO A 920 -17.95 -29.11 -25.96
CA PRO A 920 -18.03 -29.48 -27.37
C PRO A 920 -18.21 -31.00 -27.53
N LYS A 921 -18.92 -31.43 -28.58
CA LYS A 921 -19.16 -32.87 -28.86
C LYS A 921 -17.86 -33.66 -29.02
N GLU A 922 -16.81 -32.99 -29.51
CA GLU A 922 -15.48 -33.57 -29.68
C GLU A 922 -14.82 -33.91 -28.35
N TYR A 923 -15.16 -33.19 -27.28
CA TYR A 923 -14.59 -33.27 -25.93
C TYR A 923 -15.66 -33.58 -24.89
N ASN A 924 -16.40 -34.68 -25.12
CA ASN A 924 -17.40 -35.17 -24.18
C ASN A 924 -16.78 -35.56 -22.83
N LYS A 925 -17.63 -35.65 -21.80
CA LYS A 925 -17.23 -36.04 -20.44
C LYS A 925 -16.37 -37.31 -20.41
N GLU A 926 -16.78 -38.37 -21.10
CA GLU A 926 -16.02 -39.65 -21.10
C GLU A 926 -14.57 -39.47 -21.57
N LYS A 927 -14.32 -38.62 -22.58
CA LYS A 927 -12.95 -38.33 -23.02
C LYS A 927 -12.16 -37.53 -21.98
N LEU A 928 -12.82 -36.60 -21.29
CA LEU A 928 -12.22 -35.81 -20.24
C LEU A 928 -11.84 -36.69 -19.04
N ASP A 929 -12.74 -37.58 -18.60
CA ASP A 929 -12.51 -38.55 -17.54
C ASP A 929 -11.32 -39.46 -17.88
N ASN A 930 -11.30 -40.01 -19.10
CA ASN A 930 -10.20 -40.86 -19.57
C ASN A 930 -8.87 -40.11 -19.64
N LEU A 931 -8.87 -38.85 -20.08
CA LEU A 931 -7.67 -38.01 -20.11
C LEU A 931 -7.13 -37.74 -18.70
N LEU A 932 -8.01 -37.34 -17.79
CA LEU A 932 -7.68 -37.01 -16.41
C LEU A 932 -7.16 -38.24 -15.65
N ALA A 933 -7.83 -39.40 -15.80
CA ALA A 933 -7.37 -40.66 -15.22
C ALA A 933 -5.98 -41.06 -15.76
N TYR A 934 -5.77 -40.95 -17.07
CA TYR A 934 -4.46 -41.22 -17.68
C TYR A 934 -3.38 -40.23 -17.21
N ALA A 935 -3.72 -38.94 -17.06
CA ALA A 935 -2.80 -37.94 -16.53
C ALA A 935 -2.43 -38.24 -15.07
N ARG A 936 -3.40 -38.61 -14.23
CA ARG A 936 -3.23 -39.00 -12.81
C ARG A 936 -2.24 -40.15 -12.64
N GLU A 937 -2.34 -41.18 -13.49
CA GLU A 937 -1.44 -42.34 -13.46
C GLU A 937 0.02 -41.94 -13.71
N LYS A 938 0.24 -41.11 -14.74
CA LYS A 938 1.58 -40.71 -15.19
C LYS A 938 2.18 -39.54 -14.41
N GLU A 939 1.37 -38.79 -13.69
CA GLU A 939 1.82 -37.60 -12.98
C GLU A 939 2.69 -37.93 -11.76
N SER A 940 3.75 -37.15 -11.57
CA SER A 940 4.67 -37.29 -10.42
C SER A 940 4.46 -36.22 -9.36
N ASP A 941 3.80 -35.11 -9.71
CA ASP A 941 3.49 -34.01 -8.81
C ASP A 941 2.19 -34.27 -8.04
N TYR A 942 2.24 -34.20 -6.71
CA TYR A 942 1.08 -34.44 -5.84
C TYR A 942 -0.02 -33.39 -6.05
N LEU A 943 0.34 -32.11 -6.19
CA LEU A 943 -0.65 -31.03 -6.33
C LEU A 943 -1.41 -31.13 -7.66
N VAL A 944 -0.74 -31.49 -8.75
CA VAL A 944 -1.41 -31.80 -10.02
C VAL A 944 -2.38 -32.97 -9.84
N CYS A 945 -1.97 -34.01 -9.11
CA CYS A 945 -2.81 -35.17 -8.84
C CYS A 945 -4.06 -34.83 -8.04
N GLU A 946 -3.92 -34.04 -6.98
CA GLU A 946 -5.01 -33.53 -6.15
C GLU A 946 -6.00 -32.70 -6.97
N GLN A 947 -5.50 -31.78 -7.80
CA GLN A 947 -6.35 -30.99 -8.71
C GLN A 947 -7.10 -31.86 -9.73
N ILE A 948 -6.49 -32.95 -10.21
CA ILE A 948 -7.17 -33.90 -11.10
C ILE A 948 -8.32 -34.58 -10.34
N ASP A 949 -8.09 -35.03 -9.11
CA ASP A 949 -9.10 -35.69 -8.30
C ASP A 949 -10.28 -34.75 -7.99
N GLU A 950 -10.00 -33.49 -7.64
CA GLU A 950 -11.02 -32.45 -7.42
C GLU A 950 -11.89 -32.26 -8.67
N VAL A 951 -11.29 -32.17 -9.86
CA VAL A 951 -12.05 -32.01 -11.10
C VAL A 951 -12.86 -33.27 -11.43
N LEU A 952 -12.31 -34.47 -11.18
CA LEU A 952 -13.05 -35.73 -11.37
C LEU A 952 -14.26 -35.83 -10.42
N GLU A 953 -14.12 -35.41 -9.17
CA GLU A 953 -15.23 -35.34 -8.20
C GLU A 953 -16.31 -34.36 -8.67
N ILE A 954 -15.93 -33.16 -9.13
CA ILE A 954 -16.87 -32.18 -9.69
C ILE A 954 -17.62 -32.75 -10.90
N LEU A 955 -16.94 -33.48 -11.79
CA LEU A 955 -17.56 -34.10 -12.97
C LEU A 955 -18.55 -35.22 -12.61
N GLN A 956 -18.33 -35.92 -11.50
CA GLN A 956 -19.25 -36.92 -10.96
C GLN A 956 -20.46 -36.24 -10.31
N ASP A 957 -20.23 -35.23 -9.47
CA ASP A 957 -21.30 -34.48 -8.80
C ASP A 957 -22.24 -33.79 -9.79
N LEU A 958 -21.70 -33.22 -10.87
CA LEU A 958 -22.50 -32.56 -11.91
C LEU A 958 -23.37 -33.57 -12.69
N GLU A 959 -22.88 -34.79 -12.91
CA GLU A 959 -23.68 -35.85 -13.54
C GLU A 959 -24.83 -36.32 -12.66
N ILE A 960 -24.58 -36.46 -11.35
CA ILE A 960 -25.63 -36.82 -10.39
C ILE A 960 -26.72 -35.74 -10.41
N ARG A 961 -26.35 -34.44 -10.42
CA ARG A 961 -27.32 -33.34 -10.50
C ARG A 961 -28.09 -33.31 -11.81
N GLU A 962 -27.45 -33.54 -12.96
CA GLU A 962 -28.16 -33.60 -14.25
C GLU A 962 -29.13 -34.79 -14.32
N MET A 963 -28.77 -35.93 -13.71
CA MET A 963 -29.68 -37.07 -13.57
C MET A 963 -30.87 -36.76 -12.65
N GLU A 964 -30.63 -36.08 -11.52
CA GLU A 964 -31.68 -35.66 -10.58
C GLU A 964 -32.61 -34.58 -11.16
N GLU A 965 -32.15 -33.74 -12.08
CA GLU A 965 -33.00 -32.76 -12.80
C GLU A 965 -33.80 -33.38 -13.96
N MET A 966 -33.40 -34.56 -14.45
CA MET A 966 -34.10 -35.29 -15.51
C MET A 966 -35.19 -36.25 -15.00
N ASP A 967 -35.13 -36.67 -13.74
CA ASP A 967 -36.15 -37.47 -13.02
C ASP A 967 -37.24 -36.58 -12.38
#